data_AF-A0A6G6VZB9-F1
#
_entry.id   AF-A0A6G6VZB9-F1
#
_cell.length_a   1.000
_cell.length_b   1.000
_cell.length_c   1.000
_cell.angle_alpha   90.00
_cell.angle_beta   90.00
_cell.angle_gamma   90.00
#
_symmetry.space_group_name_H-M   'P 1'
#
loop_
_entity.id
_entity.type
_entity.pdbx_description
1 polymer ?
#
loop_
_entity_poly.entity_id
_entity_poly.type
_entity_poly.pdbx_seq_one_letter_code
_entity_poly.pdbx_strand_id
1 'polypeptide(L)'
;MTAAPPTAPRRARSVIVITTVLSILLAGLLGMPAAVSTLSAAEAAAGGPVKTADLSKFQAGNIISDAVFFNKGTMSEGQIQSFLESKVPTCQAGYTCLKDWYDTSRSTNADAMCAPYSGGFRERASAIIYKVAQACGINPQVILATLQKEQGLVLHTWPSTWRYTIAMGQGCPDTAACDTRYYGFFNQVYGAAWQFKRYANPPGTSNYFNWYAPGRTWNVLYSPNAACGSSPVLIQNQATANLYYYTPYQPNAASLRAGYGTGDGCSTYGNRNFYNYFTDWFGSTQSFNNPFGNIELIQALPGQFRVAGWAADLDTTSPISIHVYAGSQSTAFTADLDRSDIAAAYPAVGSRHGFDVKVPAVGAGTTSVCVYAINVGGGGNVLLGCSPVAAMSGAPVGAFDTVQVADGTVQVSGWAIDPDTTGPTSVHVYVDSVGTPVTADRPRAELAPTYPAYGTNHGFTATLPAAAGTRSVCAYAINVGPGGTTVLGCQTVTVGGPIDLGRVPFGAFEGLDISGNTASASGWAIDPDTTAPIKVHLYVGSTGAEYTADKPRADVAAAYPGTGTNHGFAEKLTLPVGTTQVCAYAINNGAGGPAFLGCKSATVAGTTPDLGRAPFGNLEAVTVSGNAATASGWAIDPDTTAPIKVHLYVGSVSAEYTADKARSDVAAAYPASGPNHGFVEKLTLPAGTTQVCAYAINSGPGGNAFLGCKTVTVASTAPDLGRAPIGNLEGVVAGAGGANVSGWALDPDTTASINVHIYVGSTGAQYLADKSRPDVGAVYRLGDAHGFAEFIPMTSGTKSVCVYAINSGAGGHAFLGCRDVVIP
;
A
#
# COMPACT_ATOMS: atom_id res chain seq x y z
N MET A 1 -41.38 50.04 48.11
CA MET A 1 -42.10 48.81 47.73
C MET A 1 -41.06 47.86 47.16
N THR A 2 -40.46 47.02 48.02
CA THR A 2 -40.53 45.53 48.07
C THR A 2 -39.86 44.81 46.89
N ALA A 3 -39.05 43.75 47.02
CA ALA A 3 -38.10 43.22 48.02
C ALA A 3 -37.36 42.03 47.33
N ALA A 4 -36.03 41.97 47.54
CA ALA A 4 -34.96 40.97 47.35
C ALA A 4 -35.05 39.64 46.51
N PRO A 5 -33.87 39.10 46.05
CA PRO A 5 -33.66 37.91 45.19
C PRO A 5 -32.84 36.78 45.93
N PRO A 6 -31.86 36.01 45.35
CA PRO A 6 -31.85 34.91 44.34
C PRO A 6 -31.11 33.59 44.80
N THR A 7 -30.87 32.64 43.87
CA THR A 7 -29.66 31.77 43.64
C THR A 7 -29.72 30.22 43.66
N ALA A 8 -29.24 29.66 42.53
CA ALA A 8 -28.30 28.55 42.25
C ALA A 8 -28.55 27.04 42.61
N PRO A 9 -28.10 26.09 41.74
CA PRO A 9 -28.18 24.62 41.93
C PRO A 9 -26.84 23.95 42.31
N ARG A 10 -26.86 22.74 42.91
CA ARG A 10 -25.65 21.90 43.15
C ARG A 10 -25.86 20.38 43.13
N ARG A 11 -24.73 19.73 42.82
CA ARG A 11 -24.37 18.33 42.50
C ARG A 11 -24.55 17.28 43.62
N ALA A 12 -24.51 16.02 43.16
CA ALA A 12 -24.32 14.77 43.89
C ALA A 12 -23.07 14.69 44.79
N ARG A 13 -23.15 13.83 45.81
CA ARG A 13 -22.05 13.35 46.67
C ARG A 13 -22.24 11.87 47.02
N SER A 14 -21.10 11.27 47.35
CA SER A 14 -20.72 9.85 47.33
C SER A 14 -20.70 9.17 48.73
N VAL A 15 -20.27 7.89 48.73
CA VAL A 15 -19.44 7.15 49.73
C VAL A 15 -20.15 6.32 50.83
N ILE A 16 -19.73 5.03 50.99
CA ILE A 16 -19.02 4.39 52.15
C ILE A 16 -19.24 2.84 52.16
N VAL A 17 -18.23 1.99 51.84
CA VAL A 17 -17.11 1.34 52.61
C VAL A 17 -17.50 0.13 53.50
N ILE A 18 -16.82 -1.03 53.33
CA ILE A 18 -16.04 -1.82 54.35
C ILE A 18 -16.00 -3.35 54.05
N THR A 19 -14.75 -3.85 54.02
CA THR A 19 -14.16 -5.21 53.99
C THR A 19 -14.43 -6.06 55.25
N THR A 20 -14.45 -7.41 55.33
CA THR A 20 -13.30 -8.37 55.32
C THR A 20 -13.72 -9.86 55.55
N VAL A 21 -13.16 -10.80 54.75
CA VAL A 21 -12.35 -12.03 55.09
C VAL A 21 -12.88 -13.14 56.07
N LEU A 22 -13.11 -14.39 55.58
CA LEU A 22 -12.25 -15.62 55.71
C LEU A 22 -13.00 -17.00 55.66
N SER A 23 -12.55 -17.85 54.72
CA SER A 23 -12.41 -19.34 54.63
C SER A 23 -13.35 -20.36 55.31
N ILE A 24 -13.74 -21.42 54.56
CA ILE A 24 -13.47 -22.87 54.82
C ILE A 24 -13.92 -23.74 53.62
N LEU A 25 -13.08 -24.73 53.27
CA LEU A 25 -13.27 -25.77 52.24
C LEU A 25 -14.46 -26.71 52.50
N LEU A 26 -15.14 -27.19 51.44
CA LEU A 26 -15.41 -28.62 51.25
C LEU A 26 -15.82 -28.98 49.80
N ALA A 27 -15.40 -30.17 49.39
CA ALA A 27 -15.45 -30.75 48.05
C ALA A 27 -16.86 -31.09 47.53
N GLY A 28 -16.99 -31.16 46.20
CA GLY A 28 -18.14 -31.76 45.52
C GLY A 28 -18.03 -31.70 44.01
N LEU A 29 -17.39 -32.71 43.40
CA LEU A 29 -17.56 -33.05 41.99
C LEU A 29 -19.05 -33.27 41.71
N LEU A 30 -19.61 -32.59 40.71
CA LEU A 30 -20.73 -33.05 39.87
C LEU A 30 -20.74 -32.21 38.59
N GLY A 31 -20.52 -32.88 37.46
CA GLY A 31 -20.44 -32.27 36.14
C GLY A 31 -21.77 -31.66 35.69
N MET A 32 -21.67 -30.57 34.94
CA MET A 32 -22.77 -30.03 34.13
C MET A 32 -22.36 -30.00 32.66
N PRO A 33 -23.30 -30.25 31.73
CA PRO A 33 -23.01 -30.66 30.36
C PRO A 33 -22.73 -29.46 29.46
N ALA A 34 -21.81 -29.65 28.52
CA ALA A 34 -21.58 -28.73 27.42
C ALA A 34 -22.87 -28.62 26.59
N ALA A 35 -23.40 -27.39 26.47
CA ALA A 35 -24.45 -27.07 25.52
C ALA A 35 -23.89 -27.21 24.11
N VAL A 36 -24.24 -28.33 23.45
CA VAL A 36 -24.00 -28.54 22.03
C VAL A 36 -25.03 -27.69 21.29
N SER A 37 -24.59 -26.55 20.77
CA SER A 37 -25.33 -25.75 19.79
C SER A 37 -25.46 -26.56 18.50
N THR A 38 -26.63 -27.18 18.29
CA THR A 38 -26.99 -27.81 17.02
C THR A 38 -27.19 -26.73 15.96
N LEU A 39 -26.17 -26.49 15.13
CA LEU A 39 -26.36 -25.77 13.87
C LEU A 39 -27.29 -26.59 12.97
N SER A 40 -28.42 -26.00 12.61
CA SER A 40 -29.36 -26.54 11.63
C SER A 40 -28.70 -26.71 10.26
N ALA A 41 -28.86 -27.89 9.67
CA ALA A 41 -28.35 -28.26 8.35
C ALA A 41 -29.09 -27.60 7.17
N ALA A 42 -29.40 -26.31 7.26
CA ALA A 42 -30.25 -25.59 6.29
C ALA A 42 -29.54 -24.49 5.47
N GLU A 43 -28.21 -24.34 5.58
CA GLU A 43 -27.43 -23.35 4.80
C GLU A 43 -26.61 -23.94 3.64
N ALA A 44 -26.84 -25.20 3.27
CA ALA A 44 -26.13 -25.86 2.17
C ALA A 44 -26.84 -25.73 0.79
N ALA A 45 -27.49 -24.59 0.51
CA ALA A 45 -28.16 -24.36 -0.76
C ALA A 45 -27.99 -22.92 -1.26
N ALA A 46 -26.74 -22.45 -1.34
CA ALA A 46 -26.36 -21.34 -2.21
C ALA A 46 -25.52 -21.90 -3.36
N GLY A 47 -26.08 -21.89 -4.57
CA GLY A 47 -25.38 -22.29 -5.78
C GLY A 47 -24.20 -21.36 -6.03
N GLY A 48 -23.00 -21.81 -5.66
CA GLY A 48 -21.75 -21.21 -6.09
C GLY A 48 -21.59 -21.30 -7.61
N PRO A 49 -20.67 -20.51 -8.22
CA PRO A 49 -20.38 -20.60 -9.64
C PRO A 49 -20.05 -22.05 -10.00
N VAL A 50 -20.72 -22.57 -11.03
CA VAL A 50 -20.43 -23.90 -11.58
C VAL A 50 -18.96 -23.87 -12.01
N LYS A 51 -18.08 -24.51 -11.23
CA LYS A 51 -16.69 -24.74 -11.63
C LYS A 51 -16.73 -25.66 -12.83
N THR A 52 -16.59 -25.10 -14.02
CA THR A 52 -16.32 -25.87 -15.23
C THR A 52 -14.87 -26.36 -15.18
N ALA A 53 -14.64 -27.62 -15.48
CA ALA A 53 -13.33 -28.24 -15.53
C ALA A 53 -12.42 -27.45 -16.47
N ASP A 54 -11.24 -27.09 -15.95
CA ASP A 54 -10.19 -26.44 -16.74
C ASP A 54 -9.42 -27.51 -17.51
N LEU A 55 -9.82 -27.76 -18.76
CA LEU A 55 -9.20 -28.76 -19.62
C LEU A 55 -7.75 -28.44 -20.02
N SER A 56 -7.24 -27.23 -19.74
CA SER A 56 -5.79 -26.97 -19.86
C SER A 56 -4.97 -27.80 -18.87
N LYS A 57 -5.59 -28.28 -17.79
CA LYS A 57 -4.99 -29.16 -16.77
C LYS A 57 -5.15 -30.65 -17.08
N PHE A 58 -5.77 -31.02 -18.19
CA PHE A 58 -5.84 -32.42 -18.62
C PHE A 58 -4.45 -32.93 -19.00
N GLN A 59 -4.00 -33.99 -18.33
CA GLN A 59 -2.72 -34.63 -18.63
C GLN A 59 -2.97 -36.02 -19.21
N ALA A 60 -2.67 -36.23 -20.49
CA ALA A 60 -2.91 -37.51 -21.16
C ALA A 60 -2.20 -38.69 -20.47
N GLY A 61 -1.03 -38.44 -19.86
CA GLY A 61 -0.26 -39.43 -19.12
C GLY A 61 -0.69 -39.68 -17.68
N ASN A 62 -1.53 -38.80 -17.13
CA ASN A 62 -2.04 -38.85 -15.76
C ASN A 62 -3.45 -38.25 -15.70
N ILE A 63 -4.44 -38.96 -16.25
CA ILE A 63 -5.83 -38.49 -16.31
C ILE A 63 -6.41 -38.36 -14.90
N ILE A 64 -6.06 -39.32 -14.03
CA ILE A 64 -6.43 -39.41 -12.62
C ILE A 64 -5.37 -40.20 -11.87
N SER A 65 -5.04 -39.79 -10.64
CA SER A 65 -4.01 -40.47 -9.85
C SER A 65 -4.53 -41.77 -9.24
N ASP A 66 -3.62 -42.72 -8.96
CA ASP A 66 -3.96 -43.97 -8.26
C ASP A 66 -4.61 -43.71 -6.89
N ALA A 67 -4.10 -42.71 -6.17
CA ALA A 67 -4.62 -42.30 -4.87
C ALA A 67 -6.09 -41.84 -4.94
N VAL A 68 -6.51 -41.17 -6.01
CA VAL A 68 -7.91 -40.77 -6.19
C VAL A 68 -8.75 -41.91 -6.74
N PHE A 69 -8.26 -42.64 -7.75
CA PHE A 69 -9.04 -43.66 -8.45
C PHE A 69 -9.40 -44.87 -7.58
N PHE A 70 -8.48 -45.31 -6.73
CA PHE A 70 -8.66 -46.49 -5.87
C PHE A 70 -9.12 -46.15 -4.44
N ASN A 71 -9.46 -44.88 -4.15
CA ASN A 71 -9.98 -44.48 -2.85
C ASN A 71 -11.46 -44.82 -2.71
N LYS A 72 -11.76 -46.03 -2.23
CA LYS A 72 -13.14 -46.49 -1.97
C LYS A 72 -13.87 -45.72 -0.85
N GLY A 73 -13.17 -44.90 -0.06
CA GLY A 73 -13.71 -44.23 1.13
C GLY A 73 -14.30 -42.84 0.88
N THR A 74 -14.37 -42.36 -0.36
CA THR A 74 -14.75 -40.97 -0.68
C THR A 74 -16.24 -40.65 -0.51
N MET A 75 -17.13 -41.65 -0.55
CA MET A 75 -18.56 -41.47 -0.35
C MET A 75 -19.19 -42.66 0.40
N SER A 76 -20.04 -42.35 1.37
CA SER A 76 -21.00 -43.29 1.94
C SER A 76 -22.19 -43.53 0.99
N GLU A 77 -22.96 -44.61 1.23
CA GLU A 77 -24.19 -44.88 0.50
C GLU A 77 -25.15 -43.67 0.51
N GLY A 78 -25.35 -43.05 1.68
CA GLY A 78 -26.21 -41.87 1.83
C GLY A 78 -25.73 -40.69 0.99
N GLN A 79 -24.42 -40.42 0.98
CA GLN A 79 -23.85 -39.36 0.13
C GLN A 79 -24.01 -39.64 -1.36
N ILE A 80 -23.91 -40.90 -1.79
CA ILE A 80 -24.17 -41.29 -3.18
C ILE A 80 -25.64 -41.03 -3.53
N GLN A 81 -26.57 -41.41 -2.65
CA GLN A 81 -27.99 -41.18 -2.87
C GLN A 81 -28.30 -39.68 -2.99
N SER A 82 -27.83 -38.87 -2.05
CA SER A 82 -28.03 -37.41 -2.08
C SER A 82 -27.39 -36.76 -3.31
N PHE A 83 -26.23 -37.25 -3.76
CA PHE A 83 -25.63 -36.81 -5.01
C PHE A 83 -26.55 -37.09 -6.22
N LEU A 84 -27.07 -38.32 -6.35
CA LEU A 84 -27.98 -38.68 -7.45
C LEU A 84 -29.27 -37.84 -7.44
N GLU A 85 -29.83 -37.59 -6.25
CA GLU A 85 -30.99 -36.73 -6.06
C GLU A 85 -30.71 -35.27 -6.46
N SER A 86 -29.52 -34.76 -6.15
CA SER A 86 -29.10 -33.40 -6.55
C SER A 86 -28.94 -33.23 -8.06
N LYS A 87 -28.58 -34.29 -8.79
CA LYS A 87 -28.33 -34.25 -10.24
C LYS A 87 -29.62 -34.32 -11.05
N VAL A 88 -30.60 -35.08 -10.58
CA VAL A 88 -31.92 -35.19 -11.22
C VAL A 88 -33.01 -35.04 -10.16
N PRO A 89 -33.37 -33.79 -9.77
CA PRO A 89 -34.40 -33.57 -8.76
C PRO A 89 -35.78 -34.10 -9.19
N THR A 90 -36.09 -33.98 -10.49
CA THR A 90 -37.36 -34.44 -11.08
C THR A 90 -37.10 -35.42 -12.21
N CYS A 91 -37.73 -36.59 -12.15
CA CYS A 91 -37.73 -37.57 -13.23
C CYS A 91 -38.95 -37.35 -14.14
N GLN A 92 -38.78 -37.53 -15.45
CA GLN A 92 -39.90 -37.46 -16.38
C GLN A 92 -40.92 -38.56 -16.08
N ALA A 93 -42.21 -38.20 -16.09
CA ALA A 93 -43.29 -39.13 -15.84
C ALA A 93 -43.20 -40.35 -16.78
N GLY A 94 -43.39 -41.56 -16.20
CA GLY A 94 -43.30 -42.83 -16.92
C GLY A 94 -41.89 -43.44 -16.99
N TYR A 95 -40.87 -42.74 -16.49
CA TYR A 95 -39.49 -43.25 -16.41
C TYR A 95 -39.01 -43.37 -14.96
N THR A 96 -38.08 -44.29 -14.72
CA THR A 96 -37.41 -44.44 -13.42
C THR A 96 -35.97 -43.95 -13.55
N CYS A 97 -35.64 -42.82 -12.92
CA CYS A 97 -34.30 -42.25 -12.96
C CYS A 97 -33.35 -42.99 -12.00
N LEU A 98 -32.03 -42.82 -12.19
CA LEU A 98 -31.01 -43.56 -11.43
C LEU A 98 -31.17 -43.44 -9.90
N LYS A 99 -31.57 -42.26 -9.39
CA LYS A 99 -31.82 -42.02 -7.96
C LYS A 99 -32.95 -42.90 -7.36
N ASP A 100 -33.90 -43.32 -8.20
CA ASP A 100 -35.07 -44.12 -7.81
C ASP A 100 -34.97 -45.57 -8.34
N TRP A 101 -33.84 -45.94 -8.95
CA TRP A 101 -33.64 -47.25 -9.55
C TRP A 101 -33.33 -48.31 -8.49
N TYR A 102 -33.95 -49.48 -8.67
CA TYR A 102 -33.75 -50.66 -7.83
C TYR A 102 -33.36 -51.85 -8.70
N ASP A 103 -32.41 -52.65 -8.22
CA ASP A 103 -32.01 -53.91 -8.86
C ASP A 103 -31.85 -55.02 -7.82
N THR A 104 -31.83 -56.28 -8.26
CA THR A 104 -31.51 -57.43 -7.39
C THR A 104 -30.09 -57.89 -7.70
N SER A 105 -29.19 -57.72 -6.74
CA SER A 105 -27.80 -58.13 -6.89
C SER A 105 -27.59 -59.56 -6.42
N ARG A 106 -26.61 -60.26 -7.02
CA ARG A 106 -26.16 -61.57 -6.53
C ARG A 106 -24.99 -61.41 -5.57
N SER A 107 -24.83 -62.35 -4.65
CA SER A 107 -23.59 -62.47 -3.88
C SER A 107 -22.44 -62.97 -4.77
N THR A 108 -21.23 -62.45 -4.55
CA THR A 108 -20.00 -62.91 -5.21
C THR A 108 -18.95 -63.28 -4.17
N ASN A 109 -18.19 -64.33 -4.45
CA ASN A 109 -17.03 -64.70 -3.64
C ASN A 109 -15.85 -63.78 -3.95
N ALA A 110 -14.90 -63.70 -3.02
CA ALA A 110 -13.66 -62.98 -3.23
C ALA A 110 -12.81 -63.63 -4.33
N ASP A 111 -12.13 -62.80 -5.12
CA ASP A 111 -11.09 -63.20 -6.06
C ASP A 111 -9.94 -62.18 -6.05
N ALA A 112 -9.01 -62.28 -7.01
CA ALA A 112 -7.86 -61.38 -7.11
C ALA A 112 -8.22 -59.92 -7.44
N MET A 113 -9.44 -59.66 -7.92
CA MET A 113 -9.91 -58.33 -8.33
C MET A 113 -10.73 -57.67 -7.23
N CYS A 114 -11.68 -58.40 -6.64
CA CYS A 114 -12.62 -57.87 -5.66
C CYS A 114 -12.76 -58.77 -4.43
N ALA A 115 -12.95 -58.15 -3.27
CA ALA A 115 -13.38 -58.80 -2.03
C ALA A 115 -14.83 -59.34 -2.17
N PRO A 116 -15.32 -60.16 -1.22
CA PRO A 116 -16.64 -60.75 -1.36
C PRO A 116 -17.72 -59.67 -1.31
N TYR A 117 -18.72 -59.79 -2.18
CA TYR A 117 -19.89 -58.92 -2.23
C TYR A 117 -21.11 -59.69 -1.71
N SER A 118 -21.77 -59.17 -0.69
CA SER A 118 -23.05 -59.73 -0.22
C SER A 118 -24.18 -59.15 -1.07
N GLY A 119 -24.97 -59.99 -1.73
CA GLY A 119 -26.11 -59.55 -2.55
C GLY A 119 -27.34 -59.14 -1.75
N GLY A 120 -28.34 -58.57 -2.43
CA GLY A 120 -29.60 -58.14 -1.82
C GLY A 120 -30.75 -58.04 -2.82
N PHE A 121 -31.98 -58.17 -2.31
CA PHE A 121 -33.20 -57.97 -3.09
C PHE A 121 -33.62 -56.50 -3.07
N ARG A 122 -33.95 -55.95 -4.25
CA ARG A 122 -34.38 -54.56 -4.43
C ARG A 122 -33.44 -53.57 -3.72
N GLU A 123 -32.17 -53.62 -4.09
CA GLU A 123 -31.19 -52.64 -3.65
C GLU A 123 -31.27 -51.38 -4.51
N ARG A 124 -31.14 -50.23 -3.86
CA ARG A 124 -31.00 -48.96 -4.57
C ARG A 124 -29.73 -48.94 -5.39
N ALA A 125 -29.73 -48.17 -6.48
CA ALA A 125 -28.51 -47.92 -7.25
C ALA A 125 -27.35 -47.40 -6.38
N SER A 126 -27.64 -46.53 -5.40
CA SER A 126 -26.66 -46.00 -4.44
C SER A 126 -26.03 -47.09 -3.56
N ALA A 127 -26.83 -48.03 -3.06
CA ALA A 127 -26.36 -49.18 -2.28
C ALA A 127 -25.45 -50.09 -3.13
N ILE A 128 -25.85 -50.37 -4.37
CA ILE A 128 -25.05 -51.17 -5.31
C ILE A 128 -23.71 -50.50 -5.59
N ILE A 129 -23.71 -49.21 -5.93
CA ILE A 129 -22.48 -48.43 -6.20
C ILE A 129 -21.56 -48.46 -4.97
N TYR A 130 -22.09 -48.19 -3.77
CA TYR A 130 -21.33 -48.19 -2.53
C TYR A 130 -20.69 -49.56 -2.26
N LYS A 131 -21.48 -50.64 -2.30
CA LYS A 131 -21.01 -51.98 -1.99
C LYS A 131 -19.99 -52.49 -3.02
N VAL A 132 -20.18 -52.18 -4.30
CA VAL A 132 -19.20 -52.51 -5.35
C VAL A 132 -17.90 -51.73 -5.14
N ALA A 133 -17.97 -50.43 -4.85
CA ALA A 133 -16.81 -49.62 -4.52
C ALA A 133 -16.01 -50.23 -3.34
N GLN A 134 -16.71 -50.67 -2.28
CA GLN A 134 -16.07 -51.31 -1.13
C GLN A 134 -15.42 -52.65 -1.48
N ALA A 135 -16.12 -53.49 -2.26
CA ALA A 135 -15.66 -54.82 -2.64
C ALA A 135 -14.43 -54.75 -3.55
N CYS A 136 -14.46 -53.93 -4.60
CA CYS A 136 -13.39 -53.88 -5.60
C CYS A 136 -12.30 -52.85 -5.27
N GLY A 137 -12.49 -51.99 -4.28
CA GLY A 137 -11.52 -50.95 -3.95
C GLY A 137 -11.43 -49.87 -5.03
N ILE A 138 -12.58 -49.41 -5.51
CA ILE A 138 -12.71 -48.36 -6.53
C ILE A 138 -13.42 -47.17 -5.90
N ASN A 139 -12.98 -45.95 -6.22
CA ASN A 139 -13.65 -44.75 -5.77
C ASN A 139 -15.09 -44.66 -6.32
N PRO A 140 -16.14 -44.55 -5.48
CA PRO A 140 -17.52 -44.44 -5.95
C PRO A 140 -17.76 -43.26 -6.91
N GLN A 141 -16.98 -42.18 -6.81
CA GLN A 141 -17.02 -41.03 -7.73
C GLN A 141 -16.56 -41.41 -9.15
N VAL A 142 -15.58 -42.33 -9.28
CA VAL A 142 -15.14 -42.88 -10.57
C VAL A 142 -16.27 -43.67 -11.22
N ILE A 143 -17.00 -44.47 -10.43
CA ILE A 143 -18.16 -45.24 -10.91
C ILE A 143 -19.24 -44.28 -11.43
N LEU A 144 -19.57 -43.23 -10.66
CA LEU A 144 -20.56 -42.21 -11.06
C LEU A 144 -20.15 -41.46 -12.34
N ALA A 145 -18.90 -40.99 -12.44
CA ALA A 145 -18.40 -40.33 -13.64
C ALA A 145 -18.42 -41.26 -14.86
N THR A 146 -18.15 -42.56 -14.66
CA THR A 146 -18.18 -43.56 -15.74
C THR A 146 -19.62 -43.87 -16.17
N LEU A 147 -20.57 -44.03 -15.24
CA LEU A 147 -22.00 -44.19 -15.57
C LEU A 147 -22.52 -43.01 -16.43
N GLN A 148 -22.06 -41.80 -16.13
CA GLN A 148 -22.38 -40.64 -16.94
C GLN A 148 -21.70 -40.66 -18.31
N LYS A 149 -20.40 -40.96 -18.36
CA LYS A 149 -19.64 -41.04 -19.61
C LYS A 149 -20.23 -42.05 -20.58
N GLU A 150 -20.63 -43.22 -20.08
CA GLU A 150 -21.03 -44.36 -20.92
C GLU A 150 -22.49 -44.29 -21.34
N GLN A 151 -23.39 -43.89 -20.44
CA GLN A 151 -24.84 -43.92 -20.70
C GLN A 151 -25.56 -42.60 -20.45
N GLY A 152 -24.83 -41.54 -20.07
CA GLY A 152 -25.45 -40.28 -19.64
C GLY A 152 -26.32 -40.44 -18.40
N LEU A 153 -26.19 -41.56 -17.68
CA LEU A 153 -27.25 -42.10 -16.82
C LEU A 153 -27.48 -41.29 -15.55
N VAL A 154 -26.44 -40.60 -15.04
CA VAL A 154 -26.51 -39.80 -13.81
C VAL A 154 -27.35 -38.55 -14.02
N LEU A 155 -27.27 -37.92 -15.19
CA LEU A 155 -28.04 -36.71 -15.54
C LEU A 155 -29.35 -37.02 -16.30
N HIS A 156 -29.63 -38.28 -16.62
CA HIS A 156 -30.73 -38.65 -17.50
C HIS A 156 -32.09 -38.53 -16.79
N THR A 157 -33.02 -37.74 -17.33
CA THR A 157 -34.37 -37.53 -16.77
C THR A 157 -35.42 -38.52 -17.31
N TRP A 158 -35.10 -39.27 -18.35
CA TRP A 158 -36.00 -40.17 -19.08
C TRP A 158 -35.32 -41.49 -19.54
N PRO A 159 -34.58 -42.19 -18.67
CA PRO A 159 -33.73 -43.31 -19.10
C PRO A 159 -34.55 -44.52 -19.55
N SER A 160 -34.23 -45.01 -20.76
CA SER A 160 -34.75 -46.27 -21.26
C SER A 160 -34.18 -47.45 -20.49
N THR A 161 -34.92 -48.56 -20.42
CA THR A 161 -34.50 -49.79 -19.71
C THR A 161 -33.15 -50.31 -20.20
N TRP A 162 -32.86 -50.20 -21.50
CA TRP A 162 -31.59 -50.68 -22.08
C TRP A 162 -30.37 -49.96 -21.47
N ARG A 163 -30.49 -48.69 -21.05
CA ARG A 163 -29.38 -47.98 -20.38
C ARG A 163 -29.03 -48.62 -19.05
N TYR A 164 -29.97 -49.26 -18.35
CA TYR A 164 -29.66 -50.03 -17.14
C TYR A 164 -29.10 -51.42 -17.49
N THR A 165 -29.52 -52.00 -18.60
CA THR A 165 -28.98 -53.27 -19.10
C THR A 165 -27.49 -53.17 -19.40
N ILE A 166 -27.03 -52.05 -19.97
CA ILE A 166 -25.63 -51.80 -20.36
C ILE A 166 -25.06 -50.50 -19.76
N ALA A 167 -25.37 -50.25 -18.48
CA ALA A 167 -25.09 -49.02 -17.72
C ALA A 167 -23.68 -48.46 -17.81
N MET A 168 -22.67 -49.31 -17.99
CA MET A 168 -21.27 -48.89 -18.12
C MET A 168 -20.63 -49.37 -19.43
N GLY A 169 -21.37 -50.04 -20.32
CA GLY A 169 -20.81 -50.63 -21.54
C GLY A 169 -19.89 -51.84 -21.28
N GLN A 170 -19.92 -52.41 -20.07
CA GLN A 170 -19.12 -53.60 -19.75
C GLN A 170 -19.59 -54.78 -20.60
N GLY A 171 -18.65 -55.40 -21.33
CA GLY A 171 -18.95 -56.52 -22.23
C GLY A 171 -19.62 -56.11 -23.55
N CYS A 172 -19.58 -54.83 -23.92
CA CYS A 172 -20.14 -54.31 -25.18
C CYS A 172 -19.04 -53.83 -26.13
N PRO A 173 -18.43 -54.72 -26.95
CA PRO A 173 -17.48 -54.29 -27.97
C PRO A 173 -18.18 -53.55 -29.12
N ASP A 174 -17.52 -52.57 -29.72
CA ASP A 174 -18.09 -51.78 -30.84
C ASP A 174 -18.39 -52.61 -32.10
N THR A 175 -17.80 -53.80 -32.23
CA THR A 175 -17.86 -54.65 -33.43
C THR A 175 -18.66 -55.94 -33.26
N ALA A 176 -19.25 -56.18 -32.08
CA ALA A 176 -20.07 -57.37 -31.82
C ALA A 176 -21.20 -57.08 -30.83
N ALA A 177 -22.14 -58.03 -30.70
CA ALA A 177 -23.21 -57.91 -29.72
C ALA A 177 -22.65 -57.90 -28.29
N CYS A 178 -23.29 -57.15 -27.40
CA CYS A 178 -22.94 -57.14 -25.99
C CYS A 178 -23.11 -58.53 -25.36
N ASP A 179 -22.15 -58.93 -24.54
CA ASP A 179 -22.20 -60.17 -23.78
C ASP A 179 -23.27 -60.11 -22.69
N THR A 180 -24.30 -60.94 -22.87
CA THR A 180 -25.47 -61.03 -21.98
C THR A 180 -25.14 -61.34 -20.52
N ARG A 181 -23.96 -61.92 -20.23
CA ARG A 181 -23.49 -62.17 -18.84
C ARG A 181 -23.36 -60.89 -18.02
N TYR A 182 -23.16 -59.74 -18.68
CA TYR A 182 -23.03 -58.45 -18.03
C TYR A 182 -24.32 -57.65 -17.99
N TYR A 183 -25.45 -58.19 -18.47
CA TYR A 183 -26.72 -57.45 -18.50
C TYR A 183 -27.29 -57.19 -17.10
N GLY A 184 -27.76 -55.96 -16.88
CA GLY A 184 -28.38 -55.51 -15.64
C GLY A 184 -27.48 -54.54 -14.87
N PHE A 185 -28.09 -53.65 -14.09
CA PHE A 185 -27.37 -52.53 -13.48
C PHE A 185 -26.28 -53.02 -12.52
N PHE A 186 -26.60 -53.98 -11.65
CA PHE A 186 -25.60 -54.60 -10.78
C PHE A 186 -24.43 -55.21 -11.57
N ASN A 187 -24.71 -55.96 -12.64
CA ASN A 187 -23.70 -56.66 -13.43
C ASN A 187 -22.76 -55.71 -14.17
N GLN A 188 -23.31 -54.58 -14.65
CA GLN A 188 -22.54 -53.52 -15.28
C GLN A 188 -21.62 -52.82 -14.28
N VAL A 189 -22.15 -52.44 -13.11
CA VAL A 189 -21.37 -51.74 -12.08
C VAL A 189 -20.29 -52.64 -11.47
N TYR A 190 -20.65 -53.86 -11.06
CA TYR A 190 -19.68 -54.84 -10.55
C TYR A 190 -18.67 -55.24 -11.62
N GLY A 191 -19.15 -55.54 -12.83
CA GLY A 191 -18.30 -56.00 -13.93
C GLY A 191 -17.26 -54.97 -14.35
N ALA A 192 -17.65 -53.70 -14.48
CA ALA A 192 -16.71 -52.62 -14.82
C ALA A 192 -15.69 -52.38 -13.69
N ALA A 193 -16.13 -52.35 -12.42
CA ALA A 193 -15.23 -52.21 -11.28
C ALA A 193 -14.22 -53.36 -11.18
N TRP A 194 -14.68 -54.59 -11.38
CA TRP A 194 -13.85 -55.78 -11.48
C TRP A 194 -12.85 -55.66 -12.65
N GLN A 195 -13.30 -55.17 -13.81
CA GLN A 195 -12.47 -55.01 -15.00
C GLN A 195 -11.35 -53.98 -14.79
N PHE A 196 -11.63 -52.87 -14.10
CA PHE A 196 -10.60 -51.90 -13.71
C PHE A 196 -9.52 -52.54 -12.84
N LYS A 197 -9.88 -53.45 -11.93
CA LYS A 197 -8.90 -54.19 -11.13
C LYS A 197 -8.14 -55.21 -11.99
N ARG A 198 -8.82 -55.88 -12.91
CA ARG A 198 -8.22 -56.85 -13.82
C ARG A 198 -7.14 -56.23 -14.73
N TYR A 199 -7.33 -55.00 -15.18
CA TYR A 199 -6.36 -54.28 -16.03
C TYR A 199 -4.99 -54.06 -15.37
N ALA A 200 -4.91 -54.10 -14.05
CA ALA A 200 -3.65 -54.02 -13.31
C ALA A 200 -2.85 -55.34 -13.29
N ASN A 201 -3.35 -56.40 -13.93
CA ASN A 201 -2.80 -57.77 -13.86
C ASN A 201 -2.45 -58.20 -12.42
N PRO A 202 -3.43 -58.21 -11.49
CA PRO A 202 -3.16 -58.54 -10.10
C PRO A 202 -2.54 -59.95 -9.96
N PRO A 203 -1.72 -60.20 -8.92
CA PRO A 203 -1.09 -61.49 -8.71
C PRO A 203 -2.10 -62.65 -8.75
N GLY A 204 -1.72 -63.76 -9.39
CA GLY A 204 -2.60 -64.91 -9.61
C GLY A 204 -3.46 -64.82 -10.87
N THR A 205 -3.28 -63.80 -11.70
CA THR A 205 -3.95 -63.68 -13.01
C THR A 205 -2.94 -63.66 -14.17
N SER A 206 -3.41 -63.87 -15.40
CA SER A 206 -2.56 -63.78 -16.60
C SER A 206 -2.08 -62.34 -16.86
N ASN A 207 -0.82 -62.17 -17.23
CA ASN A 207 -0.24 -60.88 -17.60
C ASN A 207 -0.61 -60.44 -19.03
N TYR A 208 -1.91 -60.17 -19.24
CA TYR A 208 -2.49 -59.89 -20.55
C TYR A 208 -2.42 -58.41 -20.91
N PHE A 209 -2.74 -57.51 -19.97
CA PHE A 209 -2.87 -56.08 -20.24
C PHE A 209 -1.52 -55.37 -20.14
N ASN A 210 -0.71 -55.43 -21.20
CA ASN A 210 0.64 -54.88 -21.22
C ASN A 210 0.86 -53.72 -22.21
N TRP A 211 -0.12 -53.39 -23.07
CA TRP A 211 0.01 -52.38 -24.15
C TRP A 211 -0.35 -50.93 -23.77
N TYR A 212 -0.61 -50.65 -22.49
CA TYR A 212 -0.58 -49.31 -21.87
C TYR A 212 0.03 -49.37 -20.47
N ALA A 213 1.00 -50.27 -20.25
CA ALA A 213 1.60 -50.47 -18.94
C ALA A 213 2.23 -49.16 -18.40
N PRO A 214 2.05 -48.84 -17.10
CA PRO A 214 2.64 -47.65 -16.47
C PRO A 214 4.17 -47.60 -16.56
N GLY A 215 4.72 -46.38 -16.51
CA GLY A 215 6.16 -46.10 -16.58
C GLY A 215 6.73 -46.14 -18.00
N ARG A 216 5.89 -46.24 -19.03
CA ARG A 216 6.32 -46.34 -20.44
C ARG A 216 5.57 -45.33 -21.32
N THR A 217 6.23 -44.91 -22.39
CA THR A 217 5.63 -44.05 -23.43
C THR A 217 4.95 -44.91 -24.48
N TRP A 218 3.68 -44.65 -24.74
CA TRP A 218 2.86 -45.35 -25.73
C TRP A 218 2.31 -44.35 -26.75
N ASN A 219 2.25 -44.72 -28.02
CA ASN A 219 1.54 -43.93 -29.03
C ASN A 219 0.05 -44.19 -28.91
N VAL A 220 -0.68 -43.30 -28.23
CA VAL A 220 -2.12 -43.45 -28.02
C VAL A 220 -2.85 -42.80 -29.20
N LEU A 221 -3.79 -43.53 -29.80
CA LEU A 221 -4.57 -43.04 -30.93
C LEU A 221 -5.52 -41.90 -30.50
N TYR A 222 -5.76 -40.95 -31.41
CA TYR A 222 -6.77 -39.91 -31.18
C TYR A 222 -8.20 -40.40 -31.48
N SER A 223 -8.33 -41.39 -32.37
CA SER A 223 -9.61 -41.88 -32.89
C SER A 223 -9.50 -43.34 -33.34
N PRO A 224 -10.61 -44.10 -33.37
CA PRO A 224 -10.67 -45.39 -34.08
C PRO A 224 -10.25 -45.30 -35.55
N ASN A 225 -10.44 -44.13 -36.18
CA ASN A 225 -9.92 -43.86 -37.51
C ASN A 225 -8.40 -43.63 -37.44
N ALA A 226 -7.62 -44.62 -37.89
CA ALA A 226 -6.16 -44.55 -37.89
C ALA A 226 -5.58 -43.35 -38.66
N ALA A 227 -6.31 -42.79 -39.64
CA ALA A 227 -5.87 -41.60 -40.37
C ALA A 227 -5.78 -40.34 -39.48
N CYS A 228 -6.43 -40.34 -38.32
CA CYS A 228 -6.33 -39.28 -37.32
C CYS A 228 -5.01 -39.29 -36.54
N GLY A 229 -4.23 -40.37 -36.65
CA GLY A 229 -2.93 -40.50 -36.01
C GLY A 229 -2.98 -40.73 -34.49
N SER A 230 -1.82 -40.58 -33.88
CA SER A 230 -1.53 -40.80 -32.46
C SER A 230 -0.45 -39.83 -31.99
N SER A 231 -0.28 -39.70 -30.67
CA SER A 231 0.92 -39.05 -30.10
C SER A 231 1.52 -39.87 -28.97
N PRO A 232 2.82 -39.68 -28.68
CA PRO A 232 3.47 -40.32 -27.55
C PRO A 232 2.90 -39.79 -26.22
N VAL A 233 2.51 -40.71 -25.33
CA VAL A 233 2.00 -40.43 -23.99
C VAL A 233 2.75 -41.31 -23.00
N LEU A 234 3.47 -40.69 -22.07
CA LEU A 234 4.04 -41.40 -20.91
C LEU A 234 2.92 -41.72 -19.93
N ILE A 235 2.54 -42.99 -19.82
CA ILE A 235 1.51 -43.43 -18.86
C ILE A 235 2.15 -43.51 -17.48
N GLN A 236 1.76 -42.61 -16.57
CA GLN A 236 2.45 -42.39 -15.30
C GLN A 236 1.97 -43.32 -14.18
N ASN A 237 0.73 -43.78 -14.23
CA ASN A 237 0.12 -44.57 -13.16
C ASN A 237 -0.91 -45.61 -13.67
N GLN A 238 -1.32 -46.51 -12.78
CA GLN A 238 -2.19 -47.64 -13.13
C GLN A 238 -3.63 -47.20 -13.43
N ALA A 239 -4.15 -46.21 -12.73
CA ALA A 239 -5.49 -45.66 -12.94
C ALA A 239 -5.65 -45.06 -14.35
N THR A 240 -4.64 -44.34 -14.82
CA THR A 240 -4.62 -43.81 -16.18
C THR A 240 -4.52 -44.94 -17.22
N ALA A 241 -3.70 -45.96 -16.97
CA ALA A 241 -3.66 -47.15 -17.82
C ALA A 241 -5.03 -47.84 -17.91
N ASN A 242 -5.73 -47.98 -16.77
CA ASN A 242 -7.07 -48.56 -16.70
C ASN A 242 -8.08 -47.81 -17.56
N LEU A 243 -8.04 -46.47 -17.56
CA LEU A 243 -8.93 -45.66 -18.38
C LEU A 243 -8.63 -45.83 -19.89
N TYR A 244 -7.37 -45.98 -20.30
CA TYR A 244 -7.04 -46.28 -21.69
C TYR A 244 -7.41 -47.71 -22.09
N TYR A 245 -7.31 -48.70 -21.20
CA TYR A 245 -7.82 -50.04 -21.51
C TYR A 245 -9.35 -50.06 -21.65
N TYR A 246 -10.05 -49.22 -20.88
CA TYR A 246 -11.50 -49.08 -20.96
C TYR A 246 -11.94 -48.27 -22.18
N THR A 247 -11.17 -47.24 -22.55
CA THR A 247 -11.46 -46.34 -23.68
C THR A 247 -10.14 -45.95 -24.35
N PRO A 248 -9.74 -46.65 -25.42
CA PRO A 248 -8.37 -46.63 -25.95
C PRO A 248 -8.04 -45.44 -26.85
N TYR A 249 -8.56 -44.25 -26.51
CA TYR A 249 -8.32 -43.03 -27.28
C TYR A 249 -8.05 -41.83 -26.36
N GLN A 250 -7.03 -41.04 -26.70
CA GLN A 250 -6.77 -39.75 -26.06
C GLN A 250 -7.50 -38.63 -26.81
N PRO A 251 -7.96 -37.57 -26.12
CA PRO A 251 -8.54 -36.43 -26.82
C PRO A 251 -7.47 -35.69 -27.63
N ASN A 252 -7.82 -35.25 -28.84
CA ASN A 252 -6.99 -34.33 -29.61
C ASN A 252 -7.22 -32.88 -29.14
N ALA A 253 -6.44 -31.94 -29.71
CA ALA A 253 -6.53 -30.53 -29.32
C ALA A 253 -7.91 -29.91 -29.59
N ALA A 254 -8.62 -30.34 -30.65
CA ALA A 254 -9.98 -29.88 -30.93
C ALA A 254 -10.98 -30.36 -29.86
N SER A 255 -10.88 -31.63 -29.46
CA SER A 255 -11.69 -32.22 -28.39
C SER A 255 -11.50 -31.52 -27.04
N LEU A 256 -10.25 -31.18 -26.69
CA LEU A 256 -9.93 -30.44 -25.46
C LEU A 256 -10.47 -29.00 -25.48
N ARG A 257 -10.34 -28.28 -26.59
CA ARG A 257 -10.89 -26.92 -26.73
C ARG A 257 -12.43 -26.89 -26.66
N ALA A 258 -13.08 -27.97 -27.09
CA ALA A 258 -14.53 -28.04 -27.15
C ALA A 258 -15.22 -28.17 -25.77
N GLY A 259 -14.49 -28.52 -24.69
CA GLY A 259 -15.13 -28.73 -23.39
C GLY A 259 -16.11 -29.91 -23.42
N TYR A 260 -17.39 -29.64 -23.14
CA TYR A 260 -18.49 -30.59 -23.35
C TYR A 260 -19.01 -30.65 -24.79
N GLY A 261 -18.60 -29.71 -25.64
CA GLY A 261 -19.02 -29.61 -27.02
C GLY A 261 -18.37 -30.66 -27.95
N THR A 262 -18.70 -30.50 -29.23
CA THR A 262 -18.20 -31.34 -30.32
C THR A 262 -16.88 -30.78 -30.87
N GLY A 263 -15.89 -31.65 -31.06
CA GLY A 263 -14.63 -31.31 -31.72
C GLY A 263 -14.69 -31.54 -33.24
N ASP A 264 -13.54 -31.85 -33.84
CA ASP A 264 -13.42 -32.22 -35.26
C ASP A 264 -13.68 -33.73 -35.52
N GLY A 265 -13.55 -34.17 -36.78
CA GLY A 265 -13.73 -35.58 -37.17
C GLY A 265 -12.72 -36.57 -36.57
N CYS A 266 -11.68 -36.07 -35.90
CA CYS A 266 -10.69 -36.88 -35.20
C CYS A 266 -10.82 -36.82 -33.67
N SER A 267 -11.85 -36.13 -33.18
CA SER A 267 -12.10 -35.95 -31.76
C SER A 267 -12.80 -37.15 -31.15
N THR A 268 -12.17 -37.74 -30.13
CA THR A 268 -12.83 -38.69 -29.21
C THR A 268 -13.04 -38.04 -27.84
N TYR A 269 -14.08 -38.52 -27.15
CA TYR A 269 -14.63 -37.81 -26.00
C TYR A 269 -14.58 -38.58 -24.69
N GLY A 270 -14.37 -39.90 -24.69
CA GLY A 270 -14.55 -40.70 -23.47
C GLY A 270 -13.64 -40.29 -22.31
N ASN A 271 -12.32 -40.28 -22.50
CA ASN A 271 -11.37 -39.88 -21.45
C ASN A 271 -11.47 -38.39 -21.08
N ARG A 272 -11.79 -37.52 -22.06
CA ARG A 272 -12.11 -36.11 -21.82
C ARG A 272 -13.35 -35.95 -20.95
N ASN A 273 -14.44 -36.63 -21.29
CA ASN A 273 -15.70 -36.56 -20.59
C ASN A 273 -15.59 -37.13 -19.18
N PHE A 274 -14.84 -38.23 -19.00
CA PHE A 274 -14.51 -38.73 -17.66
C PHE A 274 -13.87 -37.63 -16.81
N TYR A 275 -12.83 -36.98 -17.33
CA TYR A 275 -12.14 -35.89 -16.64
C TYR A 275 -13.09 -34.74 -16.32
N ASN A 276 -13.87 -34.26 -17.30
CA ASN A 276 -14.84 -33.18 -17.10
C ASN A 276 -15.84 -33.52 -16.00
N TYR A 277 -16.53 -34.67 -16.10
CA TYR A 277 -17.54 -35.07 -15.13
C TYR A 277 -16.94 -35.24 -13.74
N PHE A 278 -15.78 -35.88 -13.63
CA PHE A 278 -15.12 -36.04 -12.34
C PHE A 278 -14.75 -34.68 -11.74
N THR A 279 -14.14 -33.80 -12.54
CA THR A 279 -13.66 -32.50 -12.08
C THR A 279 -14.78 -31.55 -11.68
N ASP A 280 -15.85 -31.48 -12.48
CA ASP A 280 -17.01 -30.64 -12.18
C ASP A 280 -17.75 -31.09 -10.91
N TRP A 281 -17.79 -32.40 -10.65
CA TRP A 281 -18.60 -32.96 -9.57
C TRP A 281 -17.86 -33.15 -8.26
N PHE A 282 -16.57 -33.49 -8.33
CA PHE A 282 -15.81 -33.99 -7.20
C PHE A 282 -14.48 -33.28 -6.99
N GLY A 283 -14.09 -32.36 -7.89
CA GLY A 283 -12.85 -31.60 -7.80
C GLY A 283 -11.66 -32.30 -8.47
N SER A 284 -10.46 -32.11 -7.96
CA SER A 284 -9.24 -32.56 -8.65
C SER A 284 -9.22 -34.07 -8.91
N THR A 285 -8.79 -34.49 -10.10
CA THR A 285 -8.43 -35.91 -10.38
C THR A 285 -7.07 -36.29 -9.79
N GLN A 286 -6.39 -35.35 -9.13
CA GLN A 286 -5.07 -35.52 -8.54
C GLN A 286 -5.14 -35.39 -7.03
N SER A 287 -4.29 -36.14 -6.34
CA SER A 287 -4.01 -35.94 -4.92
C SER A 287 -2.74 -35.11 -4.83
N PHE A 288 -2.75 -34.06 -4.01
CA PHE A 288 -1.64 -33.13 -3.87
C PHE A 288 -1.11 -33.17 -2.44
N ASN A 289 0.20 -32.95 -2.28
CA ASN A 289 0.82 -32.82 -0.97
C ASN A 289 0.78 -31.34 -0.55
N ASN A 290 -0.40 -30.82 -0.23
CA ASN A 290 -0.49 -29.41 0.17
C ASN A 290 0.40 -29.14 1.41
N PRO A 291 0.93 -27.91 1.56
CA PRO A 291 1.68 -27.51 2.72
C PRO A 291 0.97 -27.77 4.04
N PHE A 292 1.76 -28.02 5.07
CA PHE A 292 1.30 -28.23 6.43
C PHE A 292 2.22 -27.49 7.40
N GLY A 293 1.74 -27.25 8.61
CA GLY A 293 2.51 -26.47 9.58
C GLY A 293 1.67 -26.13 10.81
N ASN A 294 2.26 -25.34 11.70
CA ASN A 294 1.60 -24.87 12.90
C ASN A 294 2.00 -23.43 13.23
N ILE A 295 1.02 -22.67 13.72
CA ILE A 295 1.26 -21.35 14.31
C ILE A 295 1.46 -21.56 15.82
N GLU A 296 2.61 -21.13 16.33
CA GLU A 296 3.00 -21.32 17.73
C GLU A 296 2.80 -20.03 18.54
N LEU A 297 2.90 -18.87 17.89
CA LEU A 297 2.74 -17.57 18.54
C LEU A 297 2.11 -16.56 17.58
N ILE A 298 1.11 -15.84 18.08
CA ILE A 298 0.70 -14.54 17.54
C ILE A 298 0.62 -13.58 18.72
N GLN A 299 1.47 -12.55 18.72
CA GLN A 299 1.60 -11.60 19.81
C GLN A 299 1.52 -10.17 19.29
N ALA A 300 0.69 -9.34 19.92
CA ALA A 300 0.71 -7.90 19.68
C ALA A 300 1.94 -7.26 20.33
N LEU A 301 2.60 -6.39 19.58
CA LEU A 301 3.67 -5.50 20.00
C LEU A 301 3.30 -4.07 19.55
N PRO A 302 3.89 -3.00 20.12
CA PRO A 302 3.67 -1.64 19.63
C PRO A 302 3.87 -1.53 18.11
N GLY A 303 2.82 -1.11 17.41
CA GLY A 303 2.76 -0.93 15.95
C GLY A 303 2.76 -2.20 15.09
N GLN A 304 2.80 -3.41 15.67
CA GLN A 304 3.02 -4.63 14.90
C GLN A 304 2.53 -5.92 15.59
N PHE A 305 2.47 -7.01 14.83
CA PHE A 305 2.29 -8.37 15.35
C PHE A 305 3.57 -9.18 15.13
N ARG A 306 4.02 -9.88 16.16
CA ARG A 306 5.02 -10.95 16.03
C ARG A 306 4.31 -12.27 15.82
N VAL A 307 4.72 -13.02 14.81
CA VAL A 307 4.12 -14.27 14.39
C VAL A 307 5.21 -15.32 14.24
N ALA A 308 5.11 -16.43 14.97
CA ALA A 308 6.09 -17.51 14.93
C ALA A 308 5.45 -18.90 14.80
N GLY A 309 6.18 -19.82 14.18
CA GLY A 309 5.71 -21.17 13.90
C GLY A 309 6.62 -21.89 12.89
N TRP A 310 6.05 -22.83 12.15
CA TRP A 310 6.73 -23.53 11.06
C TRP A 310 5.75 -23.94 9.96
N ALA A 311 6.26 -24.08 8.74
CA ALA A 311 5.49 -24.54 7.59
C ALA A 311 6.42 -25.32 6.64
N ALA A 312 5.94 -26.46 6.15
CA ALA A 312 6.67 -27.34 5.23
C ALA A 312 5.73 -27.87 4.14
N ASP A 313 6.33 -28.37 3.06
CA ASP A 313 5.62 -28.97 1.92
C ASP A 313 6.36 -30.25 1.54
N LEU A 314 5.65 -31.37 1.36
CA LEU A 314 6.31 -32.65 1.03
C LEU A 314 6.79 -32.71 -0.43
N ASP A 315 6.39 -31.75 -1.27
CA ASP A 315 6.86 -31.65 -2.65
C ASP A 315 8.28 -31.03 -2.75
N THR A 316 8.85 -30.52 -1.64
CA THR A 316 10.19 -29.93 -1.63
C THR A 316 10.92 -30.08 -0.28
N THR A 317 12.25 -30.17 -0.31
CA THR A 317 13.10 -30.05 0.88
C THR A 317 13.57 -28.63 1.15
N SER A 318 13.35 -27.70 0.21
CA SER A 318 13.71 -26.29 0.37
C SER A 318 12.67 -25.56 1.22
N PRO A 319 13.06 -24.53 2.00
CA PRO A 319 12.12 -23.67 2.72
C PRO A 319 11.02 -23.14 1.79
N ILE A 320 9.78 -23.10 2.28
CA ILE A 320 8.63 -22.56 1.54
C ILE A 320 8.31 -21.12 1.97
N SER A 321 7.53 -20.42 1.15
CA SER A 321 7.01 -19.11 1.53
C SER A 321 5.81 -19.25 2.47
N ILE A 322 5.68 -18.30 3.40
CA ILE A 322 4.47 -18.06 4.17
C ILE A 322 3.95 -16.65 3.91
N HIS A 323 2.64 -16.49 3.91
CA HIS A 323 2.00 -15.17 3.85
C HIS A 323 1.26 -14.91 5.15
N VAL A 324 1.64 -13.83 5.84
CA VAL A 324 0.97 -13.38 7.05
C VAL A 324 0.05 -12.22 6.70
N TYR A 325 -1.23 -12.35 7.03
CA TYR A 325 -2.26 -11.35 6.81
C TYR A 325 -2.63 -10.71 8.15
N ALA A 326 -2.59 -9.38 8.22
CA ALA A 326 -3.16 -8.60 9.32
C ALA A 326 -4.38 -7.84 8.76
N GLY A 327 -5.58 -8.34 9.04
CA GLY A 327 -6.79 -7.86 8.37
C GLY A 327 -6.70 -8.11 6.86
N SER A 328 -6.76 -7.06 6.05
CA SER A 328 -6.64 -7.15 4.58
C SER A 328 -5.22 -6.99 4.04
N GLN A 329 -4.25 -6.59 4.88
CA GLN A 329 -2.86 -6.42 4.44
C GLN A 329 -2.09 -7.73 4.56
N SER A 330 -1.25 -8.04 3.59
CA SER A 330 -0.45 -9.27 3.55
C SER A 330 1.03 -8.98 3.39
N THR A 331 1.87 -9.72 4.10
CA THR A 331 3.32 -9.70 3.91
C THR A 331 3.82 -11.13 3.70
N ALA A 332 4.66 -11.33 2.69
CA ALA A 332 5.27 -12.61 2.38
C ALA A 332 6.63 -12.74 3.09
N PHE A 333 6.89 -13.92 3.64
CA PHE A 333 8.17 -14.31 4.24
C PHE A 333 8.56 -15.71 3.77
N THR A 334 9.77 -16.12 4.11
CA THR A 334 10.25 -17.49 3.93
C THR A 334 10.35 -18.16 5.30
N ALA A 335 9.88 -19.40 5.42
CA ALA A 335 10.01 -20.18 6.64
C ALA A 335 11.36 -20.92 6.64
N ASP A 336 12.47 -20.21 6.82
CA ASP A 336 13.83 -20.76 6.68
C ASP A 336 14.59 -20.94 8.01
N LEU A 337 13.96 -20.70 9.16
CA LEU A 337 14.59 -20.91 10.45
C LEU A 337 14.77 -22.40 10.76
N ASP A 338 15.84 -22.73 11.47
CA ASP A 338 16.17 -24.12 11.82
C ASP A 338 15.25 -24.67 12.92
N ARG A 339 14.70 -25.86 12.68
CA ARG A 339 13.79 -26.60 13.56
C ARG A 339 14.13 -28.09 13.53
N SER A 340 15.07 -28.49 14.37
CA SER A 340 15.53 -29.88 14.47
C SER A 340 14.45 -30.85 14.94
N ASP A 341 13.48 -30.38 15.73
CA ASP A 341 12.30 -31.12 16.14
C ASP A 341 11.39 -31.46 14.95
N ILE A 342 11.22 -30.54 13.99
CA ILE A 342 10.47 -30.77 12.76
C ILE A 342 11.19 -31.77 11.86
N ALA A 343 12.51 -31.67 11.73
CA ALA A 343 13.30 -32.66 10.99
C ALA A 343 13.22 -34.07 11.61
N ALA A 344 13.10 -34.19 12.94
CA ALA A 344 12.93 -35.47 13.61
C ALA A 344 11.55 -36.09 13.34
N ALA A 345 10.48 -35.27 13.34
CA ALA A 345 9.12 -35.73 13.07
C ALA A 345 8.85 -35.99 11.57
N TYR A 346 9.46 -35.19 10.70
CA TYR A 346 9.29 -35.24 9.24
C TYR A 346 10.67 -35.29 8.54
N PRO A 347 11.38 -36.44 8.57
CA PRO A 347 12.75 -36.53 8.03
C PRO A 347 12.86 -36.19 6.55
N ALA A 348 11.78 -36.36 5.79
CA ALA A 348 11.76 -36.12 4.35
C ALA A 348 11.82 -34.63 3.96
N VAL A 349 11.48 -33.69 4.85
CA VAL A 349 11.48 -32.24 4.52
C VAL A 349 12.72 -31.49 5.03
N GLY A 350 13.40 -31.99 6.06
CA GLY A 350 14.55 -31.33 6.69
C GLY A 350 14.18 -30.32 7.77
N SER A 351 15.14 -29.51 8.25
CA SER A 351 14.97 -28.63 9.43
C SER A 351 14.67 -27.17 9.12
N ARG A 352 14.91 -26.69 7.90
CA ARG A 352 14.84 -25.26 7.54
C ARG A 352 13.40 -24.87 7.14
N HIS A 353 12.49 -24.94 8.12
CA HIS A 353 11.03 -24.76 7.92
C HIS A 353 10.35 -23.91 9.00
N GLY A 354 11.11 -23.29 9.91
CA GLY A 354 10.58 -22.40 10.95
C GLY A 354 10.45 -20.94 10.50
N PHE A 355 9.58 -20.17 11.15
CA PHE A 355 9.47 -18.73 10.96
C PHE A 355 9.26 -17.99 12.30
N ASP A 356 9.78 -16.78 12.38
CA ASP A 356 9.55 -15.80 13.46
C ASP A 356 9.67 -14.40 12.86
N VAL A 357 8.53 -13.80 12.55
CA VAL A 357 8.43 -12.61 11.70
C VAL A 357 7.56 -11.56 12.35
N LYS A 358 7.72 -10.31 11.89
CA LYS A 358 6.91 -9.16 12.35
C LYS A 358 6.16 -8.56 11.17
N VAL A 359 4.88 -8.29 11.36
CA VAL A 359 4.04 -7.59 10.39
C VAL A 359 3.44 -6.33 11.02
N PRO A 360 3.33 -5.21 10.29
CA PRO A 360 2.70 -4.00 10.82
C PRO A 360 1.25 -4.25 11.25
N ALA A 361 0.82 -3.57 12.30
CA ALA A 361 -0.58 -3.46 12.62
C ALA A 361 -1.26 -2.52 11.62
N VAL A 362 -2.55 -2.76 11.34
CA VAL A 362 -3.29 -2.03 10.30
C VAL A 362 -4.24 -0.96 10.86
N GLY A 363 -4.16 -0.71 12.16
CA GLY A 363 -5.04 0.20 12.91
C GLY A 363 -5.41 -0.34 14.29
N ALA A 364 -6.23 0.44 14.99
CA ALA A 364 -6.71 0.11 16.33
C ALA A 364 -7.74 -1.03 16.34
N GLY A 365 -7.84 -1.71 17.48
CA GLY A 365 -8.86 -2.72 17.76
C GLY A 365 -8.44 -4.14 17.42
N THR A 366 -9.40 -5.06 17.48
CA THR A 366 -9.14 -6.49 17.23
C THR A 366 -8.94 -6.74 15.74
N THR A 367 -7.76 -7.21 15.37
CA THR A 367 -7.39 -7.57 14.00
C THR A 367 -7.26 -9.09 13.89
N SER A 368 -7.82 -9.68 12.85
CA SER A 368 -7.58 -11.09 12.53
C SER A 368 -6.20 -11.24 11.88
N VAL A 369 -5.30 -11.96 12.54
CA VAL A 369 -3.98 -12.30 12.01
C VAL A 369 -4.01 -13.74 11.51
N CYS A 370 -3.83 -13.92 10.20
CA CYS A 370 -3.91 -15.22 9.53
C CYS A 370 -2.58 -15.59 8.87
N VAL A 371 -2.19 -16.86 8.93
CA VAL A 371 -0.96 -17.34 8.27
C VAL A 371 -1.31 -18.39 7.23
N TYR A 372 -0.86 -18.17 6.00
CA TYR A 372 -0.94 -19.13 4.92
C TYR A 372 0.44 -19.72 4.62
N ALA A 373 0.51 -21.03 4.45
CA ALA A 373 1.65 -21.71 3.84
C ALA A 373 1.46 -21.76 2.32
N ILE A 374 2.49 -21.37 1.57
CA ILE A 374 2.42 -21.26 0.12
C ILE A 374 2.94 -22.54 -0.52
N ASN A 375 2.12 -23.12 -1.40
CA ASN A 375 2.35 -24.43 -2.01
C ASN A 375 3.51 -24.39 -3.01
N VAL A 376 4.36 -25.40 -2.94
CA VAL A 376 5.34 -25.73 -3.98
C VAL A 376 4.88 -27.03 -4.64
N GLY A 377 4.89 -27.10 -5.97
CA GLY A 377 4.36 -28.27 -6.68
C GLY A 377 2.88 -28.14 -7.02
N GLY A 378 2.19 -29.27 -7.10
CA GLY A 378 0.74 -29.30 -7.40
C GLY A 378 -0.06 -29.07 -6.12
N GLY A 379 -1.27 -28.51 -6.22
CA GLY A 379 -2.12 -28.29 -5.05
C GLY A 379 -2.47 -26.83 -4.82
N GLY A 380 -2.68 -26.46 -3.57
CA GLY A 380 -3.11 -25.13 -3.19
C GLY A 380 -2.53 -24.68 -1.86
N ASN A 381 -2.43 -23.36 -1.70
CA ASN A 381 -1.98 -22.73 -0.46
C ASN A 381 -2.91 -23.10 0.71
N VAL A 382 -2.33 -23.30 1.89
CA VAL A 382 -3.06 -23.76 3.07
C VAL A 382 -3.11 -22.66 4.12
N LEU A 383 -4.32 -22.34 4.59
CA LEU A 383 -4.49 -21.53 5.79
C LEU A 383 -4.07 -22.37 7.01
N LEU A 384 -2.95 -22.02 7.64
CA LEU A 384 -2.49 -22.68 8.86
C LEU A 384 -3.37 -22.30 10.06
N GLY A 385 -3.88 -21.07 10.09
CA GLY A 385 -4.80 -20.60 11.11
C GLY A 385 -4.97 -19.09 11.12
N CYS A 386 -5.97 -18.63 11.86
CA CYS A 386 -6.25 -17.22 12.14
C CYS A 386 -6.46 -17.02 13.63
N SER A 387 -5.96 -15.92 14.19
CA SER A 387 -6.25 -15.52 15.57
C SER A 387 -6.69 -14.05 15.62
N PRO A 388 -7.80 -13.73 16.31
CA PRO A 388 -8.16 -12.34 16.60
C PRO A 388 -7.26 -11.81 17.71
N VAL A 389 -6.49 -10.77 17.42
CA VAL A 389 -5.57 -10.14 18.38
C VAL A 389 -5.86 -8.65 18.46
N ALA A 390 -5.98 -8.11 19.68
CA ALA A 390 -6.09 -6.67 19.89
C ALA A 390 -4.77 -5.99 19.50
N ALA A 391 -4.81 -5.15 18.47
CA ALA A 391 -3.64 -4.42 17.99
C ALA A 391 -3.19 -3.38 19.03
N MET A 392 -1.88 -3.25 19.20
CA MET A 392 -1.27 -2.13 19.90
C MET A 392 -0.92 -1.06 18.87
N SER A 393 -1.94 -0.42 18.30
CA SER A 393 -1.84 0.55 17.21
C SER A 393 -3.06 1.49 17.27
N GLY A 394 -2.96 2.70 16.74
CA GLY A 394 -4.06 3.67 16.77
C GLY A 394 -3.65 5.07 17.21
N ALA A 395 -4.66 5.93 17.41
CA ALA A 395 -4.45 7.29 17.90
C ALA A 395 -3.71 7.32 19.26
N PRO A 396 -2.87 8.33 19.53
CA PRO A 396 -2.15 8.42 20.80
C PRO A 396 -3.11 8.56 21.98
N VAL A 397 -2.66 8.10 23.14
CA VAL A 397 -3.34 8.28 24.43
C VAL A 397 -2.51 9.19 25.33
N GLY A 398 -3.15 10.00 26.16
CA GLY A 398 -2.41 10.91 27.04
C GLY A 398 -3.31 11.78 27.89
N ALA A 399 -2.69 12.69 28.64
CA ALA A 399 -3.38 13.69 29.44
C ALA A 399 -2.65 15.03 29.42
N PHE A 400 -3.43 16.10 29.51
CA PHE A 400 -2.94 17.46 29.72
C PHE A 400 -3.12 17.82 31.20
N ASP A 401 -2.02 17.76 31.97
CA ASP A 401 -2.06 17.76 33.44
C ASP A 401 -2.21 19.17 34.00
N THR A 402 -1.30 20.09 33.65
CA THR A 402 -1.30 21.45 34.23
C THR A 402 -0.96 22.54 33.22
N VAL A 403 -1.54 23.72 33.44
CA VAL A 403 -1.13 25.00 32.84
C VAL A 403 -0.94 26.00 33.98
N GLN A 404 0.30 26.42 34.19
CA GLN A 404 0.66 27.41 35.20
C GLN A 404 1.09 28.70 34.51
N VAL A 405 0.51 29.82 34.93
CA VAL A 405 0.82 31.14 34.38
C VAL A 405 2.01 31.72 35.13
N ALA A 406 2.94 32.31 34.38
CA ALA A 406 3.98 33.20 34.88
C ALA A 406 4.01 34.48 34.03
N ASP A 407 4.76 35.50 34.45
CA ASP A 407 4.81 36.77 33.74
C ASP A 407 5.27 36.58 32.28
N GLY A 408 4.35 36.84 31.33
CA GLY A 408 4.57 36.68 29.89
C GLY A 408 4.72 35.24 29.39
N THR A 409 4.49 34.21 30.22
CA THR A 409 4.67 32.80 29.83
C THR A 409 3.62 31.87 30.45
N VAL A 410 3.47 30.67 29.86
CA VAL A 410 2.74 29.55 30.43
C VAL A 410 3.65 28.34 30.52
N GLN A 411 3.75 27.74 31.71
CA GLN A 411 4.38 26.44 31.90
C GLN A 411 3.32 25.35 31.84
N VAL A 412 3.51 24.37 30.97
CA VAL A 412 2.59 23.26 30.75
C VAL A 412 3.24 21.93 31.10
N SER A 413 2.42 20.96 31.52
CA SER A 413 2.86 19.58 31.65
C SER A 413 1.78 18.57 31.30
N GLY A 414 2.20 17.36 30.96
CA GLY A 414 1.31 16.24 30.63
C GLY A 414 2.09 14.99 30.28
N TRP A 415 1.43 14.05 29.61
CA TRP A 415 2.06 12.86 29.03
C TRP A 415 1.30 12.41 27.79
N ALA A 416 2.00 11.72 26.89
CA ALA A 416 1.42 11.13 25.70
C ALA A 416 2.20 9.86 25.31
N ILE A 417 1.47 8.78 25.04
CA ILE A 417 1.97 7.52 24.49
C ILE A 417 1.27 7.30 23.16
N ASP A 418 2.08 7.08 22.13
CA ASP A 418 1.56 6.61 20.85
C ASP A 418 1.66 5.08 20.82
N PRO A 419 0.54 4.35 20.64
CA PRO A 419 0.56 2.90 20.71
C PRO A 419 1.42 2.24 19.61
N ASP A 420 1.71 2.94 18.52
CA ASP A 420 2.46 2.43 17.37
C ASP A 420 3.99 2.45 17.55
N THR A 421 4.50 3.09 18.62
CA THR A 421 5.94 3.19 18.88
C THR A 421 6.26 3.07 20.36
N THR A 422 7.41 2.49 20.69
CA THR A 422 7.92 2.48 22.07
C THR A 422 8.62 3.80 22.45
N GLY A 423 9.01 4.60 21.46
CA GLY A 423 9.70 5.88 21.66
C GLY A 423 8.73 7.02 22.06
N PRO A 424 9.25 8.10 22.65
CA PRO A 424 8.44 9.26 23.01
C PRO A 424 7.80 9.91 21.78
N THR A 425 6.54 10.34 21.90
CA THR A 425 5.81 11.00 20.81
C THR A 425 5.94 12.53 20.84
N SER A 426 5.68 13.18 19.71
CA SER A 426 5.61 14.64 19.62
C SER A 426 4.27 15.15 20.15
N VAL A 427 4.29 16.21 20.94
CA VAL A 427 3.13 16.92 21.45
C VAL A 427 3.20 18.37 20.98
N HIS A 428 2.21 18.81 20.22
CA HIS A 428 2.10 20.21 19.83
C HIS A 428 1.25 20.95 20.86
N VAL A 429 1.84 21.95 21.51
CA VAL A 429 1.16 22.83 22.44
C VAL A 429 0.89 24.16 21.77
N TYR A 430 -0.38 24.52 21.67
CA TYR A 430 -0.85 25.76 21.08
C TYR A 430 -1.18 26.77 22.17
N VAL A 431 -0.64 27.98 22.07
CA VAL A 431 -1.13 29.17 22.77
C VAL A 431 -1.86 30.02 21.72
N ASP A 432 -3.17 30.11 21.86
CA ASP A 432 -4.09 30.62 20.84
C ASP A 432 -3.85 29.89 19.49
N SER A 433 -3.34 30.59 18.47
CA SER A 433 -3.04 30.02 17.14
C SER A 433 -1.58 29.60 16.95
N VAL A 434 -0.71 29.82 17.94
CA VAL A 434 0.74 29.57 17.82
C VAL A 434 1.08 28.22 18.42
N GLY A 435 1.41 27.24 17.58
CA GLY A 435 1.80 25.88 17.97
C GLY A 435 3.30 25.73 18.17
N THR A 436 3.70 25.10 19.29
CA THR A 436 5.10 24.74 19.57
C THR A 436 5.21 23.22 19.75
N PRO A 437 6.07 22.53 19.00
CA PRO A 437 6.32 21.10 19.19
C PRO A 437 7.17 20.85 20.44
N VAL A 438 6.80 19.85 21.23
CA VAL A 438 7.47 19.40 22.43
C VAL A 438 7.56 17.88 22.39
N THR A 439 8.70 17.29 22.73
CA THR A 439 8.83 15.83 22.82
C THR A 439 8.38 15.35 24.20
N ALA A 440 7.56 14.30 24.23
CA ALA A 440 7.14 13.67 25.48
C ALA A 440 8.22 12.72 26.04
N ASP A 441 9.43 13.22 26.30
CA ASP A 441 10.60 12.42 26.68
C ASP A 441 10.86 12.33 28.20
N ARG A 442 10.01 12.94 29.03
CA ARG A 442 10.21 13.03 30.48
C ARG A 442 9.73 11.76 31.19
N PRO A 443 10.44 11.29 32.23
CA PRO A 443 10.07 10.09 32.95
C PRO A 443 8.78 10.28 33.77
N ARG A 444 7.87 9.31 33.64
CA ARG A 444 6.58 9.17 34.33
C ARG A 444 6.45 7.72 34.82
N ALA A 445 7.02 7.44 35.99
CA ALA A 445 7.13 6.08 36.54
C ALA A 445 5.76 5.42 36.76
N GLU A 446 4.72 6.22 37.00
CA GLU A 446 3.35 5.77 37.21
C GLU A 446 2.67 5.20 35.96
N LEU A 447 3.21 5.44 34.75
CA LEU A 447 2.66 4.89 33.51
C LEU A 447 3.04 3.42 33.30
N ALA A 448 4.18 2.98 33.82
CA ALA A 448 4.72 1.65 33.56
C ALA A 448 3.79 0.47 33.96
N PRO A 449 3.03 0.52 35.07
CA PRO A 449 2.07 -0.55 35.39
C PRO A 449 0.91 -0.68 34.39
N THR A 450 0.50 0.42 33.76
CA THR A 450 -0.63 0.45 32.81
C THR A 450 -0.15 0.23 31.37
N TYR A 451 1.02 0.75 31.03
CA TYR A 451 1.63 0.74 29.70
C TYR A 451 3.03 0.12 29.71
N PRO A 452 3.19 -1.13 30.16
CA PRO A 452 4.51 -1.73 30.42
C PRO A 452 5.39 -1.86 29.16
N ALA A 453 4.79 -1.94 27.97
CA ALA A 453 5.52 -2.07 26.71
C ALA A 453 6.24 -0.79 26.27
N TYR A 454 5.90 0.37 26.84
CA TYR A 454 6.35 1.69 26.37
C TYR A 454 7.44 2.30 27.25
N GLY A 455 7.67 1.78 28.47
CA GLY A 455 8.60 2.37 29.42
C GLY A 455 8.04 3.65 30.07
N THR A 456 8.92 4.49 30.62
CA THR A 456 8.51 5.64 31.45
C THR A 456 8.68 7.00 30.79
N ASN A 457 9.46 7.12 29.71
CA ASN A 457 9.81 8.40 29.09
C ASN A 457 8.73 8.88 28.12
N HIS A 458 7.56 9.23 28.67
CA HIS A 458 6.36 9.63 27.91
C HIS A 458 5.68 10.89 28.47
N GLY A 459 6.33 11.60 29.40
CA GLY A 459 5.87 12.88 29.94
C GLY A 459 6.41 14.07 29.16
N PHE A 460 5.73 15.21 29.19
CA PHE A 460 6.25 16.47 28.69
C PHE A 460 6.09 17.58 29.71
N THR A 461 7.04 18.52 29.69
CA THR A 461 6.95 19.82 30.38
C THR A 461 7.57 20.87 29.46
N ALA A 462 6.90 22.01 29.28
CA ALA A 462 7.41 23.11 28.46
C ALA A 462 7.00 24.47 29.03
N THR A 463 7.83 25.49 28.81
CA THR A 463 7.49 26.89 29.10
C THR A 463 7.39 27.63 27.78
N LEU A 464 6.24 28.24 27.52
CA LEU A 464 5.89 28.86 26.25
C LEU A 464 5.57 30.35 26.45
N PRO A 465 5.97 31.23 25.54
CA PRO A 465 5.54 32.63 25.57
C PRO A 465 4.02 32.75 25.48
N ALA A 466 3.44 33.64 26.29
CA ALA A 466 2.01 33.95 26.25
C ALA A 466 1.80 35.44 26.55
N ALA A 467 1.17 36.15 25.62
CA ALA A 467 0.88 37.56 25.79
C ALA A 467 -0.13 37.80 26.93
N ALA A 468 -0.05 38.98 27.56
CA ALA A 468 -0.97 39.40 28.62
C ALA A 468 -2.44 39.31 28.16
N GLY A 469 -3.35 39.00 29.09
CA GLY A 469 -4.77 38.80 28.81
C GLY A 469 -5.19 37.33 28.80
N THR A 470 -6.43 37.06 28.36
CA THR A 470 -6.99 35.71 28.31
C THR A 470 -6.44 34.93 27.13
N ARG A 471 -5.91 33.72 27.37
CA ARG A 471 -5.26 32.85 26.38
C ARG A 471 -5.83 31.45 26.43
N SER A 472 -5.99 30.83 25.27
CA SER A 472 -6.35 29.42 25.14
C SER A 472 -5.09 28.58 24.97
N VAL A 473 -4.90 27.57 25.82
CA VAL A 473 -3.74 26.66 25.76
C VAL A 473 -4.23 25.24 25.52
N CYS A 474 -3.87 24.65 24.38
CA CYS A 474 -4.29 23.30 23.99
C CYS A 474 -3.09 22.41 23.68
N ALA A 475 -3.13 21.14 24.08
CA ALA A 475 -2.10 20.16 23.76
C ALA A 475 -2.65 19.05 22.86
N TYR A 476 -1.89 18.69 21.83
CA TYR A 476 -2.23 17.65 20.85
C TYR A 476 -1.08 16.65 20.73
N ALA A 477 -1.34 15.37 20.99
CA ALA A 477 -0.38 14.30 20.74
C ALA A 477 -0.42 13.91 19.26
N ILE A 478 0.71 14.05 18.59
CA ILE A 478 0.86 13.80 17.16
C ILE A 478 1.05 12.30 16.92
N ASN A 479 0.24 11.75 16.03
CA ASN A 479 0.23 10.32 15.73
C ASN A 479 1.44 9.89 14.88
N VAL A 480 1.96 8.70 15.17
CA VAL A 480 2.93 7.93 14.39
C VAL A 480 2.21 6.66 13.92
N GLY A 481 2.28 6.32 12.63
CA GLY A 481 1.61 5.11 12.13
C GLY A 481 0.09 5.28 11.87
N PRO A 482 -0.69 4.19 11.92
CA PRO A 482 -2.13 4.22 11.63
C PRO A 482 -2.95 4.87 12.76
N GLY A 483 -3.50 6.05 12.51
CA GLY A 483 -4.29 6.75 13.52
C GLY A 483 -4.42 8.24 13.23
N GLY A 484 -5.15 8.93 14.09
CA GLY A 484 -5.28 10.39 14.05
C GLY A 484 -4.60 11.03 15.26
N THR A 485 -4.23 12.30 15.13
CA THR A 485 -3.75 13.12 16.25
C THR A 485 -4.82 13.23 17.35
N THR A 486 -4.42 13.12 18.61
CA THR A 486 -5.32 13.17 19.77
C THR A 486 -5.23 14.52 20.48
N VAL A 487 -6.37 15.15 20.78
CA VAL A 487 -6.43 16.31 21.68
C VAL A 487 -6.29 15.83 23.11
N LEU A 488 -5.21 16.22 23.79
CA LEU A 488 -4.96 15.84 25.20
C LEU A 488 -5.77 16.71 26.16
N GLY A 489 -6.06 17.95 25.77
CA GLY A 489 -6.90 18.88 26.52
C GLY A 489 -6.66 20.34 26.13
N CYS A 490 -7.57 21.21 26.57
CA CYS A 490 -7.49 22.66 26.42
C CYS A 490 -7.84 23.35 27.73
N GLN A 491 -7.13 24.41 28.09
CA GLN A 491 -7.42 25.25 29.24
C GLN A 491 -7.34 26.74 28.86
N THR A 492 -8.24 27.54 29.40
CA THR A 492 -8.18 29.01 29.28
C THR A 492 -7.51 29.59 30.52
N VAL A 493 -6.47 30.39 30.33
CA VAL A 493 -5.70 31.04 31.39
C VAL A 493 -5.65 32.54 31.19
N THR A 494 -5.40 33.31 32.25
CA THR A 494 -5.22 34.76 32.16
C THR A 494 -3.78 35.11 32.54
N VAL A 495 -3.03 35.64 31.59
CA VAL A 495 -1.62 36.01 31.77
C VAL A 495 -1.52 37.47 32.24
N GLY A 496 -0.80 37.71 33.33
CA GLY A 496 -0.55 39.04 33.87
C GLY A 496 0.43 39.85 33.03
N GLY A 497 0.18 41.15 32.87
CA GLY A 497 1.04 42.13 32.19
C GLY A 497 0.30 43.47 32.00
N PRO A 498 1.00 44.58 31.67
CA PRO A 498 0.35 45.84 31.36
C PRO A 498 -0.65 45.62 30.21
N ILE A 499 -1.92 45.91 30.51
CA ILE A 499 -3.02 45.74 29.56
C ILE A 499 -2.88 46.85 28.53
N ASP A 500 -2.54 46.49 27.29
CA ASP A 500 -2.71 47.37 26.15
C ASP A 500 -4.22 47.59 25.92
N LEU A 501 -4.66 48.85 26.02
CA LEU A 501 -6.06 49.26 25.88
C LEU A 501 -6.45 49.52 24.41
N GLY A 502 -5.54 49.28 23.46
CA GLY A 502 -5.76 49.46 22.03
C GLY A 502 -5.85 50.93 21.61
N ARG A 503 -5.23 51.85 22.36
CA ARG A 503 -5.22 53.27 22.03
C ARG A 503 -4.22 53.52 20.91
N VAL A 504 -4.69 54.18 19.84
CA VAL A 504 -3.87 54.46 18.66
C VAL A 504 -2.70 55.37 19.05
N PRO A 505 -1.46 55.07 18.61
CA PRO A 505 -0.30 55.93 18.83
C PRO A 505 -0.51 57.32 18.26
N PHE A 506 0.28 58.29 18.70
CA PHE A 506 0.24 59.65 18.17
C PHE A 506 1.65 60.25 18.13
N GLY A 507 1.84 61.27 17.31
CA GLY A 507 3.14 61.86 17.09
C GLY A 507 3.12 62.91 16.00
N ALA A 508 4.31 63.34 15.57
CA ALA A 508 4.46 64.31 14.50
C ALA A 508 5.66 64.00 13.62
N PHE A 509 5.49 64.14 12.30
CA PHE A 509 6.59 64.18 11.35
C PHE A 509 7.06 65.63 11.16
N GLU A 510 8.14 66.01 11.83
CA GLU A 510 8.52 67.41 12.04
C GLU A 510 9.49 67.92 10.96
N GLY A 511 10.51 67.15 10.61
CA GLY A 511 11.59 67.59 9.72
C GLY A 511 11.92 66.61 8.60
N LEU A 512 12.29 67.14 7.43
CA LEU A 512 12.90 66.38 6.33
C LEU A 512 13.96 67.25 5.66
N ASP A 513 15.21 67.06 6.07
CA ASP A 513 16.35 67.85 5.60
C ASP A 513 17.07 67.11 4.47
N ILE A 514 17.14 67.70 3.28
CA ILE A 514 17.64 67.04 2.07
C ILE A 514 19.07 67.50 1.77
N SER A 515 19.97 66.55 1.54
CA SER A 515 21.36 66.79 1.12
C SER A 515 21.78 65.77 0.06
N GLY A 516 21.93 66.23 -1.19
CA GLY A 516 22.20 65.36 -2.32
C GLY A 516 21.05 64.37 -2.55
N ASN A 517 21.36 63.08 -2.63
CA ASN A 517 20.38 61.98 -2.71
C ASN A 517 20.02 61.38 -1.35
N THR A 518 20.35 62.05 -0.25
CA THR A 518 20.00 61.59 1.11
C THR A 518 19.14 62.61 1.82
N ALA A 519 18.25 62.17 2.70
CA ALA A 519 17.50 63.04 3.58
C ALA A 519 17.54 62.55 5.03
N SER A 520 17.51 63.49 5.98
CA SER A 520 17.35 63.23 7.39
C SER A 520 15.90 63.50 7.78
N ALA A 521 15.15 62.45 8.09
CA ALA A 521 13.75 62.52 8.51
C ALA A 521 13.66 62.51 10.04
N SER A 522 13.00 63.50 10.63
CA SER A 522 12.92 63.64 12.10
C SER A 522 11.50 63.91 12.60
N GLY A 523 11.23 63.46 13.83
CA GLY A 523 9.95 63.63 14.48
C GLY A 523 9.90 62.91 15.83
N TRP A 524 8.70 62.57 16.29
CA TRP A 524 8.48 61.78 17.50
C TRP A 524 7.18 61.00 17.42
N ALA A 525 7.08 59.93 18.21
CA ALA A 525 5.91 59.07 18.27
C ALA A 525 5.78 58.44 19.67
N ILE A 526 4.57 58.43 20.22
CA ILE A 526 4.21 57.89 21.53
C ILE A 526 3.04 56.93 21.37
N ASP A 527 3.09 55.81 22.08
CA ASP A 527 1.93 54.95 22.31
C ASP A 527 1.43 55.15 23.74
N PRO A 528 0.17 55.59 23.95
CA PRO A 528 -0.40 55.80 25.28
C PRO A 528 -0.38 54.57 26.20
N ASP A 529 -0.27 53.37 25.64
CA ASP A 529 -0.35 52.09 26.34
C ASP A 529 1.01 51.55 26.80
N THR A 530 2.11 52.24 26.48
CA THR A 530 3.46 51.88 26.92
C THR A 530 4.34 53.09 27.23
N THR A 531 5.35 52.90 28.09
CA THR A 531 6.42 53.89 28.28
C THR A 531 7.66 53.58 27.45
N ALA A 532 7.68 52.44 26.74
CA ALA A 532 8.77 52.07 25.84
C ALA A 532 8.68 52.82 24.50
N PRO A 533 9.81 53.16 23.85
CA PRO A 533 9.80 53.67 22.49
C PRO A 533 9.10 52.70 21.54
N ILE A 534 8.35 53.25 20.59
CA ILE A 534 7.63 52.46 19.58
C ILE A 534 8.31 52.48 18.21
N LYS A 535 7.84 51.61 17.32
CA LYS A 535 8.32 51.57 15.94
C LYS A 535 7.73 52.71 15.12
N VAL A 536 8.53 53.26 14.20
CA VAL A 536 8.10 54.25 13.22
C VAL A 536 8.48 53.74 11.84
N HIS A 537 7.52 53.70 10.92
CA HIS A 537 7.77 53.37 9.53
C HIS A 537 7.92 54.64 8.72
N LEU A 538 9.01 54.75 7.97
CA LEU A 538 9.25 55.83 7.02
C LEU A 538 9.16 55.26 5.61
N TYR A 539 8.26 55.82 4.80
CA TYR A 539 8.02 55.42 3.42
C TYR A 539 8.56 56.48 2.47
N VAL A 540 9.47 56.10 1.57
CA VAL A 540 9.92 56.90 0.43
C VAL A 540 9.17 56.39 -0.80
N GLY A 541 8.11 57.09 -1.21
CA GLY A 541 7.16 56.58 -2.20
C GLY A 541 6.45 55.32 -1.67
N SER A 542 6.56 54.20 -2.40
CA SER A 542 6.01 52.90 -1.99
C SER A 542 6.96 52.07 -1.11
N THR A 543 8.22 52.50 -0.94
CA THR A 543 9.24 51.72 -0.24
C THR A 543 9.32 52.15 1.22
N GLY A 544 8.99 51.25 2.14
CA GLY A 544 9.02 51.49 3.59
C GLY A 544 10.22 50.88 4.29
N ALA A 545 10.71 51.54 5.34
CA ALA A 545 11.67 50.99 6.28
C ALA A 545 11.21 51.23 7.73
N GLU A 546 11.49 50.26 8.60
CA GLU A 546 11.15 50.31 10.03
C GLU A 546 12.32 50.91 10.84
N TYR A 547 11.98 51.83 11.74
CA TYR A 547 12.88 52.44 12.70
C TYR A 547 12.26 52.42 14.10
N THR A 548 13.02 52.82 15.11
CA THR A 548 12.53 52.94 16.50
C THR A 548 12.62 54.39 16.94
N ALA A 549 11.56 54.92 17.54
CA ALA A 549 11.53 56.28 18.06
C ALA A 549 12.25 56.38 19.42
N ASP A 550 13.54 56.07 19.46
CA ASP A 550 14.34 55.97 20.68
C ASP A 550 15.19 57.21 21.00
N LYS A 551 15.12 58.25 20.17
CA LYS A 551 15.95 59.46 20.31
C LYS A 551 15.41 60.35 21.45
N PRO A 552 16.30 60.96 22.27
CA PRO A 552 15.89 61.83 23.36
C PRO A 552 15.17 63.10 22.88
N ARG A 553 13.98 63.38 23.43
CA ARG A 553 13.16 64.57 23.19
C ARG A 553 12.61 65.09 24.52
N ALA A 554 13.40 65.95 25.18
CA ALA A 554 13.04 66.51 26.49
C ALA A 554 11.81 67.42 26.43
N ASP A 555 11.60 68.08 25.29
CA ASP A 555 10.41 68.87 24.98
C ASP A 555 9.14 68.01 24.93
N VAL A 556 9.20 66.86 24.26
CA VAL A 556 8.10 65.90 24.17
C VAL A 556 7.80 65.29 25.54
N ALA A 557 8.83 64.93 26.31
CA ALA A 557 8.66 64.42 27.67
C ALA A 557 8.05 65.44 28.64
N ALA A 558 8.34 66.74 28.45
CA ALA A 558 7.72 67.82 29.23
C ALA A 558 6.24 68.01 28.87
N ALA A 559 5.87 67.84 27.60
CA ALA A 559 4.49 67.95 27.12
C ALA A 559 3.63 66.71 27.46
N TYR A 560 4.24 65.53 27.53
CA TYR A 560 3.58 64.26 27.87
C TYR A 560 4.27 63.59 29.07
N PRO A 561 4.04 64.09 30.30
CA PRO A 561 4.67 63.55 31.51
C PRO A 561 4.34 62.06 31.70
N GLY A 562 5.37 61.26 32.00
CA GLY A 562 5.23 59.83 32.29
C GLY A 562 5.60 58.88 31.15
N THR A 563 5.80 59.37 29.93
CA THR A 563 6.22 58.53 28.78
C THR A 563 7.74 58.33 28.72
N GLY A 564 8.54 59.25 29.28
CA GLY A 564 10.00 59.24 29.22
C GLY A 564 10.56 60.10 28.07
N THR A 565 11.88 60.20 27.95
CA THR A 565 12.52 61.09 26.95
C THR A 565 12.75 60.44 25.59
N ASN A 566 12.74 59.11 25.50
CA ASN A 566 13.17 58.40 24.30
C ASN A 566 11.97 58.09 23.41
N HIS A 567 11.43 59.12 22.77
CA HIS A 567 10.26 59.02 21.87
C HIS A 567 10.45 59.77 20.54
N GLY A 568 11.66 60.25 20.26
CA GLY A 568 12.01 60.91 19.00
C GLY A 568 12.57 59.94 17.96
N PHE A 569 12.49 60.29 16.68
CA PHE A 569 13.24 59.63 15.61
C PHE A 569 14.00 60.68 14.79
N ALA A 570 15.16 60.29 14.26
CA ALA A 570 16.01 61.12 13.40
C ALA A 570 16.85 60.21 12.49
N GLU A 571 16.28 59.83 11.35
CA GLU A 571 16.76 58.71 10.54
C GLU A 571 17.16 59.17 9.14
N LYS A 572 18.22 58.55 8.60
CA LYS A 572 18.71 58.85 7.26
C LYS A 572 18.03 57.96 6.22
N LEU A 573 17.48 58.60 5.20
CA LEU A 573 16.81 57.97 4.06
C LEU A 573 17.61 58.25 2.78
N THR A 574 17.65 57.28 1.87
CA THR A 574 18.12 57.52 0.50
C THR A 574 16.91 57.87 -0.35
N LEU A 575 17.00 58.97 -1.09
CA LEU A 575 15.94 59.49 -1.94
C LEU A 575 16.26 59.23 -3.41
N PRO A 576 15.27 58.78 -4.21
CA PRO A 576 15.43 58.68 -5.65
C PRO A 576 15.54 60.07 -6.29
N VAL A 577 16.11 60.13 -7.49
CA VAL A 577 16.11 61.34 -8.34
C VAL A 577 14.66 61.69 -8.71
N GLY A 578 14.34 62.99 -8.71
CA GLY A 578 12.99 63.50 -8.95
C GLY A 578 12.25 63.88 -7.67
N THR A 579 10.96 64.16 -7.78
CA THR A 579 10.10 64.51 -6.63
C THR A 579 9.45 63.26 -6.04
N THR A 580 9.67 62.99 -4.75
CA THR A 580 9.10 61.85 -4.01
C THR A 580 8.50 62.30 -2.69
N GLN A 581 7.39 61.68 -2.26
CA GLN A 581 6.84 61.87 -0.92
C GLN A 581 7.53 60.96 0.10
N VAL A 582 7.87 61.53 1.24
CA VAL A 582 8.27 60.79 2.44
C VAL A 582 7.14 60.85 3.45
N CYS A 583 6.64 59.71 3.89
CA CYS A 583 5.52 59.60 4.83
C CYS A 583 5.92 58.82 6.08
N ALA A 584 5.49 59.27 7.25
CA ALA A 584 5.80 58.63 8.52
C ALA A 584 4.54 58.05 9.19
N TYR A 585 4.67 56.84 9.76
CA TYR A 585 3.62 56.17 10.52
C TYR A 585 4.18 55.69 11.86
N ALA A 586 3.50 55.98 12.96
CA ALA A 586 3.76 55.35 14.25
C ALA A 586 3.08 53.98 14.29
N ILE A 587 3.80 52.95 14.73
CA ILE A 587 3.30 51.59 14.77
C ILE A 587 3.03 51.22 16.22
N ASN A 588 1.77 50.84 16.48
CA ASN A 588 1.33 50.36 17.79
C ASN A 588 2.02 49.02 18.11
N ASN A 589 2.38 48.82 19.37
CA ASN A 589 3.07 47.61 19.81
C ASN A 589 2.14 46.51 20.35
N GLY A 590 0.81 46.68 20.22
CA GLY A 590 -0.18 45.64 20.44
C GLY A 590 -1.45 45.79 19.57
N ALA A 591 -2.64 45.96 20.15
CA ALA A 591 -3.93 45.77 19.46
C ALA A 591 -4.44 47.00 18.68
N GLY A 592 -3.83 48.18 18.89
CA GLY A 592 -4.18 49.41 18.18
C GLY A 592 -3.67 49.41 16.73
N GLY A 593 -4.35 50.15 15.85
CA GLY A 593 -3.87 50.36 14.46
C GLY A 593 -2.68 51.34 14.40
N PRO A 594 -1.91 51.35 13.30
CA PRO A 594 -0.86 52.35 13.09
C PRO A 594 -1.45 53.75 12.92
N ALA A 595 -0.69 54.78 13.30
CA ALA A 595 -1.09 56.17 13.20
C ALA A 595 -0.27 56.91 12.14
N PHE A 596 -0.94 57.59 11.22
CA PHE A 596 -0.28 58.41 10.20
C PHE A 596 0.20 59.73 10.82
N LEU A 597 1.50 60.01 10.74
CA LEU A 597 2.14 61.18 11.33
C LEU A 597 2.33 62.34 10.35
N GLY A 598 2.09 62.10 9.06
CA GLY A 598 2.18 63.10 7.98
C GLY A 598 3.14 62.70 6.85
N CYS A 599 3.12 63.47 5.76
CA CYS A 599 4.07 63.37 4.65
C CYS A 599 4.75 64.71 4.35
N LYS A 600 5.96 64.66 3.82
CA LYS A 600 6.72 65.81 3.28
C LYS A 600 7.29 65.44 1.91
N SER A 601 7.26 66.37 0.96
CA SER A 601 7.83 66.14 -0.38
C SER A 601 9.32 66.47 -0.39
N ALA A 602 10.09 65.65 -1.11
CA ALA A 602 11.50 65.89 -1.37
C ALA A 602 11.78 65.86 -2.87
N THR A 603 12.63 66.77 -3.36
CA THR A 603 13.05 66.83 -4.76
C THR A 603 14.56 66.72 -4.84
N VAL A 604 15.06 65.68 -5.51
CA VAL A 604 16.49 65.47 -5.78
C VAL A 604 16.76 65.73 -7.26
N ALA A 605 17.65 66.67 -7.59
CA ALA A 605 17.99 66.98 -8.98
C ALA A 605 18.98 65.95 -9.56
N GLY A 606 18.63 65.33 -10.70
CA GLY A 606 19.52 64.44 -11.46
C GLY A 606 20.18 65.14 -12.65
N THR A 607 21.36 64.65 -13.08
CA THR A 607 22.12 65.20 -14.22
C THR A 607 21.64 64.71 -15.60
N THR A 608 20.63 63.83 -15.64
CA THR A 608 19.82 63.50 -16.83
C THR A 608 18.42 63.13 -16.35
N PRO A 609 17.35 63.83 -16.76
CA PRO A 609 15.99 63.51 -16.32
C PRO A 609 15.55 62.18 -16.90
N ASP A 610 15.17 61.25 -16.04
CA ASP A 610 14.38 60.08 -16.40
C ASP A 610 12.98 60.55 -16.82
N LEU A 611 12.58 60.27 -18.06
CA LEU A 611 11.33 60.75 -18.65
C LEU A 611 10.19 59.73 -18.51
N GLY A 612 10.38 58.66 -17.74
CA GLY A 612 9.38 57.61 -17.51
C GLY A 612 9.04 56.80 -18.77
N ARG A 613 9.95 56.73 -19.74
CA ARG A 613 9.76 55.97 -20.97
C ARG A 613 9.98 54.49 -20.68
N ALA A 614 9.10 53.64 -21.20
CA ALA A 614 9.25 52.20 -21.06
C ALA A 614 10.50 51.72 -21.83
N PRO A 615 11.23 50.73 -21.30
CA PRO A 615 12.30 50.09 -22.05
C PRO A 615 11.74 49.38 -23.28
N PHE A 616 12.61 49.07 -24.23
CA PHE A 616 12.24 48.35 -25.44
C PHE A 616 13.36 47.39 -25.85
N GLY A 617 13.02 46.38 -26.62
CA GLY A 617 13.97 45.33 -26.99
C GLY A 617 13.27 44.18 -27.69
N ASN A 618 13.95 43.03 -27.78
CA ASN A 618 13.41 41.85 -28.44
C ASN A 618 14.00 40.54 -27.90
N LEU A 619 13.15 39.52 -27.77
CA LEU A 619 13.57 38.13 -27.63
C LEU A 619 13.80 37.52 -29.02
N GLU A 620 15.06 37.39 -29.40
CA GLU A 620 15.44 37.04 -30.77
C GLU A 620 15.44 35.53 -30.99
N ALA A 621 16.07 34.77 -30.10
CA ALA A 621 16.20 33.32 -30.26
C ALA A 621 16.09 32.57 -28.93
N VAL A 622 15.51 31.37 -29.00
CA VAL A 622 15.56 30.36 -27.94
C VAL A 622 15.95 29.05 -28.62
N THR A 623 17.18 28.59 -28.41
CA THR A 623 17.71 27.37 -29.02
C THR A 623 17.77 26.24 -27.99
N VAL A 624 17.20 25.08 -28.32
CA VAL A 624 17.11 23.94 -27.41
C VAL A 624 18.23 22.94 -27.71
N SER A 625 18.89 22.46 -26.65
CA SER A 625 19.85 21.35 -26.71
C SER A 625 19.65 20.46 -25.47
N GLY A 626 19.12 19.26 -25.68
CA GLY A 626 18.70 18.38 -24.58
C GLY A 626 17.57 19.00 -23.76
N ASN A 627 17.73 19.04 -22.44
CA ASN A 627 16.80 19.68 -21.50
C ASN A 627 17.16 21.14 -21.17
N ALA A 628 18.10 21.75 -21.90
CA ALA A 628 18.48 23.13 -21.72
C ALA A 628 18.13 23.96 -22.96
N ALA A 629 17.81 25.23 -22.74
CA ALA A 629 17.70 26.22 -23.81
C ALA A 629 18.65 27.39 -23.58
N THR A 630 19.14 27.96 -24.67
CA THR A 630 19.86 29.24 -24.65
C THR A 630 18.94 30.31 -25.23
N ALA A 631 18.54 31.29 -24.41
CA ALA A 631 17.73 32.43 -24.80
C ALA A 631 18.62 33.65 -25.04
N SER A 632 18.45 34.33 -26.18
CA SER A 632 19.23 35.52 -26.53
C SER A 632 18.36 36.65 -27.06
N GLY A 633 18.76 37.88 -26.75
CA GLY A 633 18.11 39.10 -27.19
C GLY A 633 18.83 40.35 -26.73
N TRP A 634 18.12 41.47 -26.69
CA TRP A 634 18.61 42.75 -26.17
C TRP A 634 17.48 43.58 -25.59
N ALA A 635 17.84 44.52 -24.72
CA ALA A 635 16.90 45.45 -24.09
C ALA A 635 17.60 46.78 -23.76
N ILE A 636 16.96 47.91 -24.10
CA ILE A 636 17.42 49.27 -23.87
C ILE A 636 16.36 50.03 -23.10
N ASP A 637 16.79 50.82 -22.12
CA ASP A 637 15.97 51.85 -21.49
C ASP A 637 16.38 53.23 -22.05
N PRO A 638 15.47 53.97 -22.71
CA PRO A 638 15.78 55.29 -23.27
C PRO A 638 16.27 56.32 -22.25
N ASP A 639 16.02 56.09 -20.96
CA ASP A 639 16.27 57.04 -19.88
C ASP A 639 17.61 56.77 -19.16
N THR A 640 18.34 55.72 -19.56
CA THR A 640 19.68 55.41 -19.05
C THR A 640 20.61 54.84 -20.13
N THR A 641 21.91 55.08 -19.99
CA THR A 641 22.94 54.44 -20.83
C THR A 641 23.49 53.15 -20.21
N ALA A 642 23.10 52.85 -18.97
CA ALA A 642 23.49 51.62 -18.28
C ALA A 642 22.63 50.42 -18.72
N PRO A 643 23.20 49.19 -18.76
CA PRO A 643 22.41 47.98 -19.01
C PRO A 643 21.31 47.79 -17.95
N ILE A 644 20.15 47.32 -18.40
CA ILE A 644 18.97 47.07 -17.56
C ILE A 644 18.76 45.59 -17.26
N LYS A 645 17.85 45.29 -16.32
CA LYS A 645 17.47 43.91 -15.99
C LYS A 645 16.51 43.33 -17.02
N VAL A 646 16.62 42.02 -17.24
CA VAL A 646 15.70 41.23 -18.07
C VAL A 646 15.25 40.02 -17.28
N HIS A 647 13.94 39.81 -17.22
CA HIS A 647 13.35 38.61 -16.60
C HIS A 647 12.98 37.60 -17.67
N LEU A 648 13.48 36.38 -17.54
CA LEU A 648 13.16 35.26 -18.42
C LEU A 648 12.25 34.28 -17.69
N TYR A 649 11.13 33.95 -18.32
CA TYR A 649 10.11 33.05 -17.78
C TYR A 649 10.08 31.75 -18.57
N VAL A 650 10.11 30.60 -17.87
CA VAL A 650 9.85 29.27 -18.40
C VAL A 650 8.56 28.76 -17.75
N GLY A 651 7.44 28.83 -18.48
CA GLY A 651 6.13 28.62 -17.87
C GLY A 651 5.84 29.66 -16.78
N SER A 652 5.60 29.21 -15.54
CA SER A 652 5.36 30.08 -14.36
C SER A 652 6.61 30.41 -13.55
N VAL A 653 7.78 29.87 -13.92
CA VAL A 653 9.05 30.07 -13.20
C VAL A 653 9.86 31.17 -13.87
N SER A 654 10.40 32.11 -13.10
CA SER A 654 11.17 33.25 -13.60
C SER A 654 12.58 33.33 -13.02
N ALA A 655 13.52 33.86 -13.80
CA ALA A 655 14.84 34.25 -13.33
C ALA A 655 15.23 35.64 -13.88
N GLU A 656 15.97 36.41 -13.08
CA GLU A 656 16.45 37.75 -13.42
C GLU A 656 17.89 37.71 -13.94
N TYR A 657 18.15 38.44 -15.01
CA TYR A 657 19.46 38.62 -15.64
C TYR A 657 19.71 40.09 -15.95
N THR A 658 20.95 40.44 -16.34
CA THR A 658 21.32 41.79 -16.77
C THR A 658 21.68 41.77 -18.25
N ALA A 659 21.13 42.71 -19.04
CA ALA A 659 21.42 42.82 -20.46
C ALA A 659 22.77 43.50 -20.72
N ASP A 660 23.87 42.92 -20.24
CA ASP A 660 25.21 43.53 -20.28
C ASP A 660 26.10 43.03 -21.43
N LYS A 661 25.61 42.13 -22.29
CA LYS A 661 26.38 41.55 -23.38
C LYS A 661 26.53 42.53 -24.53
N ALA A 662 27.74 42.61 -25.08
CA ALA A 662 28.05 43.51 -26.18
C ALA A 662 27.31 43.12 -27.47
N ARG A 663 26.60 44.08 -28.07
CA ARG A 663 25.86 43.97 -29.32
C ARG A 663 26.19 45.14 -30.22
N SER A 664 27.16 44.94 -31.12
CA SER A 664 27.62 45.99 -32.04
C SER A 664 26.55 46.41 -33.05
N ASP A 665 25.66 45.49 -33.42
CA ASP A 665 24.50 45.74 -34.26
C ASP A 665 23.47 46.63 -33.55
N VAL A 666 23.18 46.37 -32.27
CA VAL A 666 22.29 47.19 -31.45
C VAL A 666 22.91 48.57 -31.22
N ALA A 667 24.23 48.65 -30.97
CA ALA A 667 24.94 49.92 -30.84
C ALA A 667 24.92 50.75 -32.13
N ALA A 668 24.98 50.11 -33.30
CA ALA A 668 24.90 50.80 -34.58
C ALA A 668 23.50 51.39 -34.82
N ALA A 669 22.44 50.70 -34.38
CA ALA A 669 21.06 51.16 -34.46
C ALA A 669 20.70 52.20 -33.38
N TYR A 670 21.29 52.08 -32.17
CA TYR A 670 21.04 52.95 -31.02
C TYR A 670 22.36 53.46 -30.42
N PRO A 671 23.07 54.39 -31.10
CA PRO A 671 24.42 54.81 -30.70
C PRO A 671 24.48 55.47 -29.33
N ALA A 672 23.40 56.14 -28.90
CA ALA A 672 23.33 56.83 -27.62
C ALA A 672 23.37 55.86 -26.41
N SER A 673 22.94 54.62 -26.58
CA SER A 673 22.87 53.61 -25.51
C SER A 673 24.19 52.84 -25.35
N GLY A 674 25.01 52.76 -26.40
CA GLY A 674 26.25 51.97 -26.40
C GLY A 674 26.02 50.47 -26.63
N PRO A 675 27.09 49.64 -26.57
CA PRO A 675 27.01 48.24 -27.00
C PRO A 675 26.51 47.26 -25.95
N ASN A 676 26.53 47.59 -24.66
CA ASN A 676 26.29 46.62 -23.59
C ASN A 676 24.81 46.55 -23.23
N HIS A 677 23.98 46.06 -24.15
CA HIS A 677 22.52 45.97 -24.00
C HIS A 677 21.94 44.61 -24.45
N GLY A 678 22.78 43.61 -24.67
CA GLY A 678 22.39 42.25 -25.05
C GLY A 678 22.29 41.28 -23.88
N PHE A 679 21.55 40.18 -24.05
CA PHE A 679 21.55 39.04 -23.12
C PHE A 679 21.68 37.71 -23.88
N VAL A 680 22.38 36.74 -23.27
CA VAL A 680 22.50 35.36 -23.77
C VAL A 680 22.59 34.43 -22.56
N GLU A 681 21.48 33.79 -22.22
CA GLU A 681 21.32 33.09 -20.94
C GLU A 681 20.83 31.66 -21.12
N LYS A 682 21.33 30.76 -20.27
CA LYS A 682 20.97 29.34 -20.29
C LYS A 682 19.84 29.07 -19.29
N LEU A 683 18.79 28.41 -19.77
CA LEU A 683 17.58 28.05 -19.05
C LEU A 683 17.42 26.53 -19.04
N THR A 684 16.84 25.99 -17.96
CA THR A 684 16.43 24.57 -17.90
C THR A 684 14.97 24.48 -18.33
N LEU A 685 14.65 23.53 -19.22
CA LEU A 685 13.30 23.31 -19.74
C LEU A 685 12.69 22.00 -19.20
N PRO A 686 11.40 21.99 -18.83
CA PRO A 686 10.68 20.75 -18.60
C PRO A 686 10.44 19.99 -19.92
N ALA A 687 10.23 18.68 -19.84
CA ALA A 687 9.87 17.86 -20.99
C ALA A 687 8.50 18.28 -21.57
N GLY A 688 8.35 18.20 -22.90
CA GLY A 688 7.14 18.65 -23.60
C GLY A 688 7.24 20.06 -24.18
N THR A 689 6.10 20.63 -24.56
CA THR A 689 6.01 21.97 -25.16
C THR A 689 5.85 23.03 -24.07
N THR A 690 6.78 23.98 -23.99
CA THR A 690 6.77 25.10 -23.02
C THR A 690 7.05 26.43 -23.72
N GLN A 691 6.55 27.52 -23.15
CA GLN A 691 6.79 28.87 -23.63
C GLN A 691 7.90 29.55 -22.83
N VAL A 692 8.84 30.18 -23.52
CA VAL A 692 9.89 31.02 -22.94
C VAL A 692 9.60 32.48 -23.27
N CYS A 693 9.43 33.33 -22.26
CA CYS A 693 9.05 34.74 -22.41
C CYS A 693 10.08 35.67 -21.77
N ALA A 694 10.28 36.85 -22.35
CA ALA A 694 11.23 37.84 -21.82
C ALA A 694 10.55 39.20 -21.54
N TYR A 695 10.93 39.83 -20.44
CA TYR A 695 10.51 41.18 -20.06
C TYR A 695 11.72 42.04 -19.72
N ALA A 696 11.82 43.25 -20.29
CA ALA A 696 12.76 44.27 -19.86
C ALA A 696 12.20 45.01 -18.64
N ILE A 697 13.04 45.17 -17.63
CA ILE A 697 12.66 45.82 -16.37
C ILE A 697 13.16 47.25 -16.40
N ASN A 698 12.24 48.19 -16.19
CA ASN A 698 12.57 49.61 -16.17
C ASN A 698 13.41 49.95 -14.94
N SER A 699 14.41 50.82 -15.11
CA SER A 699 15.27 51.28 -14.02
C SER A 699 14.70 52.48 -13.24
N GLY A 700 13.60 53.06 -13.73
CA GLY A 700 12.92 54.25 -13.23
C GLY A 700 11.39 54.11 -13.05
N PRO A 701 10.63 55.22 -13.06
CA PRO A 701 9.19 55.25 -12.78
C PRO A 701 8.30 54.73 -13.93
N GLY A 702 8.87 54.46 -15.12
CA GLY A 702 8.13 53.90 -16.24
C GLY A 702 7.83 52.41 -16.06
N GLY A 703 6.87 51.87 -16.83
CA GLY A 703 6.50 50.46 -16.77
C GLY A 703 7.54 49.52 -17.40
N ASN A 704 7.54 48.25 -16.99
CA ASN A 704 8.31 47.17 -17.62
C ASN A 704 7.77 46.88 -19.03
N ALA A 705 8.61 46.35 -19.93
CA ALA A 705 8.22 46.06 -21.30
C ALA A 705 8.34 44.57 -21.65
N PHE A 706 7.30 44.03 -22.27
CA PHE A 706 7.30 42.67 -22.79
C PHE A 706 8.09 42.59 -24.10
N LEU A 707 9.10 41.71 -24.15
CA LEU A 707 10.03 41.57 -25.29
C LEU A 707 9.66 40.41 -26.24
N GLY A 708 8.63 39.63 -25.90
CA GLY A 708 8.12 38.52 -26.69
C GLY A 708 8.26 37.16 -26.02
N CYS A 709 7.64 36.15 -26.64
CA CYS A 709 7.74 34.75 -26.25
C CYS A 709 8.13 33.86 -27.45
N LYS A 710 8.81 32.74 -27.18
CA LYS A 710 9.06 31.66 -28.13
C LYS A 710 8.57 30.34 -27.54
N THR A 711 7.81 29.58 -28.31
CA THR A 711 7.38 28.23 -27.94
C THR A 711 8.47 27.24 -28.34
N VAL A 712 8.87 26.39 -27.40
CA VAL A 712 9.89 25.37 -27.58
C VAL A 712 9.35 24.01 -27.17
N THR A 713 9.78 22.95 -27.85
CA THR A 713 9.37 21.57 -27.53
C THR A 713 10.60 20.73 -27.26
N VAL A 714 10.64 20.13 -26.08
CA VAL A 714 11.64 19.10 -25.71
C VAL A 714 10.98 17.74 -25.96
N ALA A 715 11.50 16.98 -26.93
CA ALA A 715 10.96 15.66 -27.26
C ALA A 715 11.15 14.67 -26.09
N SER A 716 10.06 14.10 -25.57
CA SER A 716 10.14 12.95 -24.66
C SER A 716 10.38 11.68 -25.48
N THR A 717 11.27 10.80 -25.00
CA THR A 717 11.59 9.54 -25.70
C THR A 717 10.58 8.41 -25.45
N ALA A 718 9.53 8.63 -24.65
CA ALA A 718 8.40 7.73 -24.50
C ALA A 718 7.15 8.49 -24.00
N PRO A 719 5.93 8.09 -24.40
CA PRO A 719 4.70 8.57 -23.76
C PRO A 719 4.55 7.93 -22.38
N ASP A 720 4.31 8.77 -21.38
CA ASP A 720 4.06 8.39 -20.00
C ASP A 720 2.67 7.72 -19.86
N LEU A 721 2.65 6.48 -19.38
CA LEU A 721 1.45 5.64 -19.24
C LEU A 721 0.92 5.59 -17.80
N GLY A 722 1.48 6.37 -16.88
CA GLY A 722 1.04 6.45 -15.50
C GLY A 722 1.47 5.26 -14.63
N ARG A 723 2.49 4.49 -15.04
CA ARG A 723 2.97 3.32 -14.30
C ARG A 723 3.89 3.74 -13.15
N ALA A 724 3.71 3.12 -11.99
CA ALA A 724 4.60 3.37 -10.85
C ALA A 724 6.01 2.84 -11.14
N PRO A 725 7.07 3.47 -10.61
CA PRO A 725 8.42 2.97 -10.69
C PRO A 725 8.58 1.58 -10.09
N ILE A 726 9.59 0.86 -10.56
CA ILE A 726 10.02 -0.43 -10.02
C ILE A 726 11.48 -0.35 -9.61
N GLY A 727 11.87 -1.13 -8.60
CA GLY A 727 13.25 -1.14 -8.13
C GLY A 727 13.45 -2.10 -6.96
N ASN A 728 14.68 -2.15 -6.45
CA ASN A 728 15.03 -2.98 -5.32
C ASN A 728 16.13 -2.34 -4.47
N LEU A 729 15.99 -2.40 -3.14
CA LEU A 729 17.04 -2.09 -2.19
C LEU A 729 17.93 -3.33 -1.97
N GLU A 730 19.15 -3.29 -2.52
CA GLU A 730 20.04 -4.45 -2.55
C GLU A 730 21.03 -4.47 -1.38
N GLY A 731 21.54 -3.31 -0.96
CA GLY A 731 22.57 -3.21 0.07
C GLY A 731 22.46 -1.96 0.93
N VAL A 732 22.65 -2.14 2.23
CA VAL A 732 22.96 -1.08 3.18
C VAL A 732 24.14 -1.56 4.01
N VAL A 733 25.33 -1.05 3.72
CA VAL A 733 26.60 -1.54 4.31
C VAL A 733 27.20 -0.45 5.17
N ALA A 734 27.36 -0.73 6.47
CA ALA A 734 27.94 0.20 7.43
C ALA A 734 29.41 0.54 7.09
N GLY A 735 29.78 1.81 7.29
CA GLY A 735 31.13 2.32 7.26
C GLY A 735 31.36 3.34 8.37
N ALA A 736 32.59 3.85 8.49
CA ALA A 736 32.88 4.89 9.48
C ALA A 736 32.06 6.16 9.16
N GLY A 737 31.18 6.57 10.09
CA GLY A 737 30.38 7.79 9.98
C GLY A 737 29.15 7.72 9.06
N GLY A 738 28.74 6.53 8.59
CA GLY A 738 27.59 6.39 7.69
C GLY A 738 27.46 5.00 7.06
N ALA A 739 26.59 4.85 6.07
CA ALA A 739 26.43 3.60 5.33
C ALA A 739 26.39 3.83 3.81
N ASN A 740 26.96 2.90 3.05
CA ASN A 740 26.76 2.82 1.60
C ASN A 740 25.43 2.13 1.31
N VAL A 741 24.54 2.84 0.62
CA VAL A 741 23.19 2.40 0.26
C VAL A 741 23.15 2.17 -1.24
N SER A 742 22.86 0.95 -1.67
CA SER A 742 22.89 0.56 -3.08
C SER A 742 21.67 -0.25 -3.52
N GLY A 743 21.34 -0.11 -4.80
CA GLY A 743 20.25 -0.81 -5.44
C GLY A 743 20.02 -0.32 -6.86
N TRP A 744 18.81 -0.50 -7.37
CA TRP A 744 18.37 0.06 -8.65
C TRP A 744 16.92 0.49 -8.60
N ALA A 745 16.57 1.46 -9.43
CA ALA A 745 15.22 1.96 -9.59
C ALA A 745 15.06 2.48 -11.03
N LEU A 746 13.97 2.11 -11.68
CA LEU A 746 13.60 2.62 -13.00
C LEU A 746 12.10 2.88 -13.08
N ASP A 747 11.72 3.75 -13.99
CA ASP A 747 10.33 4.02 -14.32
C ASP A 747 10.04 3.41 -15.69
N PRO A 748 9.10 2.45 -15.79
CA PRO A 748 8.77 1.78 -17.05
C PRO A 748 8.36 2.71 -18.19
N ASP A 749 8.02 3.96 -17.87
CA ASP A 749 7.53 4.97 -18.79
C ASP A 749 8.63 5.91 -19.33
N THR A 750 9.88 5.75 -18.89
CA THR A 750 11.00 6.56 -19.37
C THR A 750 12.31 5.77 -19.48
N THR A 751 13.17 6.16 -20.42
CA THR A 751 14.56 5.67 -20.51
C THR A 751 15.52 6.48 -19.65
N ALA A 752 15.06 7.58 -19.04
CA ALA A 752 15.87 8.41 -18.17
C ALA A 752 15.97 7.81 -16.76
N SER A 753 17.09 8.06 -16.08
CA SER A 753 17.24 7.76 -14.66
C SER A 753 16.22 8.54 -13.83
N ILE A 754 15.65 7.89 -12.83
CA ILE A 754 14.70 8.51 -11.90
C ILE A 754 15.35 8.84 -10.56
N ASN A 755 14.70 9.70 -9.80
CA ASN A 755 15.13 10.02 -8.45
C ASN A 755 14.81 8.88 -7.48
N VAL A 756 15.69 8.66 -6.53
CA VAL A 756 15.46 7.84 -5.34
C VAL A 756 15.60 8.70 -4.10
N HIS A 757 14.66 8.57 -3.18
CA HIS A 757 14.73 9.20 -1.87
C HIS A 757 15.21 8.18 -0.85
N ILE A 758 16.29 8.52 -0.16
CA ILE A 758 16.85 7.70 0.91
C ILE A 758 16.60 8.42 2.22
N TYR A 759 15.86 7.77 3.12
CA TYR A 759 15.47 8.29 4.43
C TYR A 759 16.25 7.58 5.53
N VAL A 760 16.79 8.35 6.46
CA VAL A 760 17.34 7.87 7.74
C VAL A 760 16.46 8.44 8.84
N GLY A 761 15.55 7.63 9.37
CA GLY A 761 14.48 8.13 10.23
C GLY A 761 13.57 9.12 9.48
N SER A 762 13.39 10.34 9.99
CA SER A 762 12.57 11.39 9.36
C SER A 762 13.33 12.28 8.37
N THR A 763 14.65 12.14 8.26
CA THR A 763 15.48 12.95 7.37
C THR A 763 15.67 12.23 6.04
N GLY A 764 15.19 12.82 4.96
CA GLY A 764 15.32 12.29 3.60
C GLY A 764 16.26 13.13 2.74
N ALA A 765 17.03 12.46 1.88
CA ALA A 765 17.80 13.10 0.82
C ALA A 765 17.48 12.44 -0.53
N GLN A 766 17.53 13.26 -1.59
CA GLN A 766 17.24 12.86 -2.95
C GLN A 766 18.55 12.56 -3.69
N TYR A 767 18.58 11.43 -4.40
CA TYR A 767 19.67 11.01 -5.25
C TYR A 767 19.13 10.56 -6.62
N LEU A 768 19.99 10.50 -7.62
CA LEU A 768 19.62 10.02 -8.96
C LEU A 768 20.09 8.58 -9.14
N ALA A 769 19.22 7.71 -9.67
CA ALA A 769 19.57 6.33 -9.99
C ALA A 769 20.32 6.24 -11.34
N ASP A 770 21.49 6.88 -11.44
CA ASP A 770 22.25 7.04 -12.68
C ASP A 770 23.43 6.06 -12.85
N LYS A 771 23.68 5.19 -11.87
CA LYS A 771 24.77 4.22 -11.91
C LYS A 771 24.47 3.09 -12.89
N SER A 772 25.51 2.55 -13.52
CA SER A 772 25.37 1.48 -14.51
C SER A 772 24.96 0.14 -13.90
N ARG A 773 23.92 -0.47 -14.47
CA ARG A 773 23.35 -1.78 -14.16
C ARG A 773 22.98 -2.53 -15.46
N PRO A 774 23.97 -3.12 -16.15
CA PRO A 774 23.73 -3.84 -17.41
C PRO A 774 22.81 -5.05 -17.26
N ASP A 775 22.76 -5.66 -16.08
CA ASP A 775 21.85 -6.74 -15.72
C ASP A 775 20.39 -6.28 -15.74
N VAL A 776 20.11 -5.09 -15.19
CA VAL A 776 18.78 -4.45 -15.22
C VAL A 776 18.45 -3.99 -16.65
N GLY A 777 19.41 -3.37 -17.35
CA GLY A 777 19.26 -2.93 -18.73
C GLY A 777 18.92 -4.08 -19.69
N ALA A 778 19.53 -5.26 -19.51
CA ALA A 778 19.26 -6.45 -20.31
C ALA A 778 17.82 -6.98 -20.14
N VAL A 779 17.25 -6.88 -18.93
CA VAL A 779 15.90 -7.35 -18.63
C VAL A 779 14.84 -6.38 -19.13
N TYR A 780 15.00 -5.09 -18.81
CA TYR A 780 13.94 -4.09 -19.02
C TYR A 780 14.09 -3.28 -20.32
N ARG A 781 15.26 -3.33 -20.97
CA ARG A 781 15.56 -2.66 -22.25
C ARG A 781 15.34 -1.13 -22.24
N LEU A 782 15.58 -0.49 -21.10
CA LEU A 782 15.46 0.97 -20.89
C LEU A 782 16.81 1.66 -20.68
N GLY A 783 17.91 1.02 -21.06
CA GLY A 783 19.28 1.47 -20.80
C GLY A 783 19.85 0.93 -19.49
N ASP A 784 21.14 1.20 -19.25
CA ASP A 784 21.85 0.64 -18.08
C ASP A 784 21.90 1.62 -16.90
N ALA A 785 21.56 2.89 -17.10
CA ALA A 785 21.70 3.94 -16.07
C ALA A 785 20.51 3.98 -15.11
N HIS A 786 20.34 2.92 -14.31
CA HIS A 786 19.21 2.77 -13.36
C HIS A 786 19.64 2.31 -11.96
N GLY A 787 20.94 2.30 -11.66
CA GLY A 787 21.49 1.95 -10.35
C GLY A 787 21.66 3.16 -9.43
N PHE A 788 21.62 2.95 -8.12
CA PHE A 788 22.09 3.94 -7.14
C PHE A 788 23.08 3.29 -6.18
N ALA A 789 24.06 4.06 -5.72
CA ALA A 789 25.09 3.63 -4.77
C ALA A 789 25.66 4.87 -4.08
N GLU A 790 25.09 5.23 -2.94
CA GLU A 790 25.35 6.52 -2.27
C GLU A 790 25.78 6.31 -0.82
N PHE A 791 26.77 7.08 -0.36
CA PHE A 791 27.17 7.10 1.04
C PHE A 791 26.33 8.10 1.81
N ILE A 792 25.60 7.60 2.81
CA ILE A 792 24.70 8.41 3.63
C ILE A 792 25.34 8.64 5.00
N PRO A 793 25.71 9.88 5.35
CA PRO A 793 26.27 10.20 6.66
C PRO A 793 25.26 9.92 7.77
N MET A 794 25.69 9.24 8.83
CA MET A 794 24.84 8.88 9.96
C MET A 794 25.64 8.90 11.26
N THR A 795 24.98 9.25 12.37
CA THR A 795 25.56 9.10 13.70
C THR A 795 25.66 7.63 14.10
N SER A 796 26.55 7.31 15.04
CA SER A 796 26.74 5.94 15.54
C SER A 796 25.45 5.34 16.12
N GLY A 797 25.36 4.01 16.12
CA GLY A 797 24.21 3.24 16.58
C GLY A 797 23.32 2.71 15.43
N THR A 798 22.23 2.04 15.81
CA THR A 798 21.28 1.44 14.85
C THR A 798 20.46 2.53 14.14
N LYS A 799 20.47 2.51 12.81
CA LYS A 799 19.72 3.43 11.93
C LYS A 799 18.86 2.64 10.97
N SER A 800 17.63 3.07 10.76
CA SER A 800 16.76 2.52 9.73
C SER A 800 16.87 3.35 8.46
N VAL A 801 17.21 2.69 7.35
CA VAL A 801 17.40 3.29 6.04
C VAL A 801 16.30 2.82 5.11
N CYS A 802 15.44 3.73 4.68
CA CYS A 802 14.31 3.44 3.80
C CYS A 802 14.49 4.09 2.44
N VAL A 803 14.19 3.36 1.36
CA VAL A 803 14.38 3.87 -0.01
C VAL A 803 13.05 3.89 -0.77
N TYR A 804 12.78 5.00 -1.44
CA TYR A 804 11.63 5.17 -2.33
C TYR A 804 12.10 5.56 -3.74
N ALA A 805 11.54 4.95 -4.77
CA ALA A 805 11.69 5.37 -6.16
C ALA A 805 10.63 6.42 -6.50
N ILE A 806 11.05 7.55 -7.05
CA ILE A 806 10.21 8.71 -7.31
C ILE A 806 9.82 8.72 -8.78
N ASN A 807 8.52 8.54 -9.04
CA ASN A 807 7.94 8.64 -10.38
C ASN A 807 8.27 10.00 -11.02
N SER A 808 8.68 9.97 -12.29
CA SER A 808 9.06 11.16 -13.08
C SER A 808 7.88 11.76 -13.87
N GLY A 809 6.72 11.12 -13.81
CA GLY A 809 5.52 11.43 -14.57
C GLY A 809 4.21 11.27 -13.77
N ALA A 810 3.13 10.89 -14.44
CA ALA A 810 1.85 10.56 -13.82
C ALA A 810 1.96 9.24 -13.01
N GLY A 811 1.25 9.14 -11.88
CA GLY A 811 1.28 7.95 -11.03
C GLY A 811 1.98 8.14 -9.68
N GLY A 812 1.98 7.09 -8.86
CA GLY A 812 2.50 7.11 -7.49
C GLY A 812 3.98 6.75 -7.40
N HIS A 813 4.66 7.23 -6.36
CA HIS A 813 6.01 6.78 -6.00
C HIS A 813 5.99 5.34 -5.47
N ALA A 814 7.11 4.62 -5.58
CA ALA A 814 7.22 3.23 -5.15
C ALA A 814 8.16 3.08 -3.95
N PHE A 815 7.73 2.35 -2.93
CA PHE A 815 8.58 2.02 -1.78
C PHE A 815 9.42 0.78 -2.11
N LEU A 816 10.76 0.89 -1.99
CA LEU A 816 11.71 -0.18 -2.35
C LEU A 816 12.16 -1.02 -1.15
N GLY A 817 11.88 -0.57 0.08
CA GLY A 817 12.18 -1.29 1.32
C GLY A 817 12.94 -0.44 2.34
N CYS A 818 13.03 -0.95 3.57
CA CYS A 818 13.90 -0.43 4.62
C CYS A 818 14.88 -1.52 5.09
N ARG A 819 16.07 -1.12 5.52
CA ARG A 819 17.01 -1.98 6.24
C ARG A 819 17.63 -1.24 7.41
N ASP A 820 17.74 -1.95 8.54
CA ASP A 820 18.48 -1.44 9.69
C ASP A 820 19.98 -1.71 9.50
N VAL A 821 20.80 -0.72 9.86
CA VAL A 821 22.25 -0.80 9.82
C VAL A 821 22.82 -0.25 11.12
N VAL A 822 23.83 -0.93 11.66
CA VAL A 822 24.54 -0.48 12.87
C VAL A 822 25.78 0.28 12.44
N ILE A 823 25.81 1.58 12.71
CA ILE A 823 26.96 2.43 12.42
C ILE A 823 27.95 2.35 13.58
N PRO A 824 29.22 1.95 13.33
CA PRO A 824 30.24 1.76 14.36
C PRO A 824 30.66 3.04 15.08
#